data_AF-A0AAD1THM0-F1
#
_entry.id   AF-A0AAD1THM0-F1
#
_cell.length_a   1.000
_cell.length_b   1.000
_cell.length_c   1.000
_cell.angle_alpha   90.00
_cell.angle_beta   90.00
_cell.angle_gamma   90.00
#
_symmetry.space_group_name_H-M   'P 1'
#
loop_
_entity.id
_entity.type
_entity.pdbx_description
1 polymer ?
#
loop_
_entity_poly.entity_id
_entity_poly.type
_entity_poly.pdbx_seq_one_letter_code
_entity_poly.pdbx_strand_id
1 'polypeptide(L)'
;MLCLFVQQAVSSSSIWEILYLYSSYQACNSYSNVTACQLLTNTVILNAFSWDSTAFTYYNKITNTFLPKLFYNSQVQLGSTAPTGLSYTKNSQVQFRIVKYDARGAFLGWENLKSGTLQLCSNTQSFLGAAFKFGTVYNLSCTLQVSDLMLKVPEPVFYELFLAYTDSSGASMLWPIPVWNENLQASTSSYSTQAIRRFFLVDTLLGRQSSLSSQPSYVTVATRFNLSVYLPTASPGTQPPFQLTVKYERITNLSGTVQVSFGVSYTQSAGTYKTNTDIALGVLGSLGTLYAILETSSWMRRSGQQNNGLMVIVKFLAFLSGSLANTFFLIVLGTAIYWLIAFKGQNSTITVTLPPAGGKVETDFITYLAIAFALKTLELLHLLVTQLTVTLFLIDWEKSKEKNSSGQGKNVSVWRTILVANEWNEIQAHRKLSPLFQLFFVLLLLEVVGLKNITGKDLNLDLNPASGTYIAPWSIILRFGIAASMWLAVGIVQILFFIFIYERFFEDKIRQFADLCSLSNVSVFILTHKCYGYYIHGRSVHGQADVNMETLLSNLQKEEENLCPLRGLEPNSDNQMFEVLLSDRVREQYEKIMEPLQEVSMRQKAGNEKNPFIQQRVKTYYTLNRFLSSFVDHVYKDMDYIVKDKLFLESIADIEFQQPIEKSFFYTDDRSRFSRTLFYGNELTLLLFDTLLFCIVDLGTQNFVLATIITFAVQMIVRLLRLYFGKKNLSTQTMVEEIFLI
;
A
#
# COMPACT_ATOMS: atom_id res chain seq x y z
N MET A 1 -30.56 46.74 54.25
CA MET A 1 -30.26 45.52 55.03
C MET A 1 -29.78 44.39 54.10
N LEU A 2 -28.79 44.68 53.24
CA LEU A 2 -28.29 43.77 52.18
C LEU A 2 -26.76 43.59 52.20
N CYS A 3 -26.04 44.31 53.07
CA CYS A 3 -24.57 44.29 53.13
C CYS A 3 -23.97 43.32 54.16
N LEU A 4 -24.77 42.62 54.98
CA LEU A 4 -24.25 41.85 56.13
C LEU A 4 -24.18 40.33 55.92
N PHE A 5 -24.53 39.81 54.75
CA PHE A 5 -24.42 38.36 54.43
C PHE A 5 -23.21 37.99 53.54
N VAL A 6 -22.28 38.92 53.31
CA VAL A 6 -21.13 38.68 52.40
C VAL A 6 -19.98 37.91 53.07
N GLN A 7 -20.03 37.63 54.37
CA GLN A 7 -18.84 37.24 55.12
C GLN A 7 -18.73 35.78 55.59
N GLN A 8 -19.60 34.86 55.16
CA GLN A 8 -19.41 33.44 55.47
C GLN A 8 -19.69 32.55 54.25
N ALA A 9 -18.62 31.85 53.86
CA ALA A 9 -18.42 31.09 52.63
C ALA A 9 -18.22 31.97 51.38
N VAL A 10 -16.98 32.13 50.90
CA VAL A 10 -16.53 31.47 49.67
C VAL A 10 -15.01 31.60 49.52
N SER A 11 -14.31 30.47 49.50
CA SER A 11 -13.03 30.37 48.79
C SER A 11 -13.34 30.14 47.30
N SER A 12 -12.99 31.10 46.43
CA SER A 12 -12.99 31.01 44.95
C SER A 12 -14.29 31.23 44.11
N SER A 13 -15.30 32.00 44.55
CA SER A 13 -16.46 32.34 43.68
C SER A 13 -16.18 33.52 42.76
N SER A 14 -16.64 33.42 41.51
CA SER A 14 -16.73 34.55 40.58
C SER A 14 -17.67 35.64 41.11
N ILE A 15 -17.38 36.91 40.81
CA ILE A 15 -18.30 38.02 41.10
C ILE A 15 -19.65 37.85 40.40
N TRP A 16 -19.66 37.18 39.24
CA TRP A 16 -20.89 36.86 38.50
C TRP A 16 -21.82 35.95 39.32
N GLU A 17 -21.28 34.88 39.90
CA GLU A 17 -22.06 33.94 40.71
C GLU A 17 -22.58 34.61 41.99
N ILE A 18 -21.77 35.45 42.65
CA ILE A 18 -22.17 36.17 43.87
C ILE A 18 -23.39 37.07 43.59
N LEU A 19 -23.40 37.79 42.48
CA LEU A 19 -24.46 38.75 42.14
C LEU A 19 -25.74 38.08 41.64
N TYR A 20 -25.61 37.05 40.79
CA TYR A 20 -26.72 36.55 39.98
C TYR A 20 -27.20 35.14 40.34
N LEU A 21 -26.41 34.32 41.04
CA LEU A 21 -26.76 32.90 41.23
C LEU A 21 -27.95 32.71 42.18
N TYR A 22 -27.89 33.31 43.37
CA TYR A 22 -28.95 33.13 44.37
C TYR A 22 -30.26 33.82 43.96
N SER A 23 -30.14 35.01 43.36
CA SER A 23 -31.28 35.79 42.87
C SER A 23 -31.99 35.08 41.70
N SER A 24 -31.23 34.49 40.76
CA SER A 24 -31.80 33.71 39.66
C SER A 24 -32.49 32.42 40.15
N TYR A 25 -31.92 31.72 41.13
CA TYR A 25 -32.55 30.56 41.77
C TYR A 25 -33.91 30.92 42.41
N GLN A 26 -33.95 31.96 43.25
CA GLN A 26 -35.20 32.37 43.92
C GLN A 26 -36.25 32.87 42.92
N ALA A 27 -35.84 33.64 41.91
CA ALA A 27 -36.74 34.13 40.87
C ALA A 27 -37.30 33.00 39.99
N CYS A 28 -36.50 31.99 39.67
CA CYS A 28 -36.95 30.82 38.92
C CYS A 28 -37.87 29.91 39.75
N ASN A 29 -37.52 29.65 41.01
CA ASN A 29 -38.26 28.72 41.87
C ASN A 29 -39.60 29.30 42.35
N SER A 30 -39.58 30.53 42.86
CA SER A 30 -40.73 31.13 43.57
C SER A 30 -41.66 31.92 42.64
N TYR A 31 -41.13 32.50 41.56
CA TYR A 31 -41.86 33.40 40.67
C TYR A 31 -41.99 32.89 39.23
N SER A 32 -41.45 31.70 38.94
CA SER A 32 -41.47 31.10 37.61
C SER A 32 -40.98 32.00 36.48
N ASN A 33 -40.04 32.90 36.78
CA ASN A 33 -39.51 33.82 35.79
C ASN A 33 -38.61 33.09 34.78
N VAL A 34 -39.03 33.10 33.52
CA VAL A 34 -38.35 32.39 32.42
C VAL A 34 -36.91 32.84 32.27
N THR A 35 -36.62 34.15 32.24
CA THR A 35 -35.24 34.64 32.02
C THR A 35 -34.33 34.29 33.19
N ALA A 36 -34.86 34.30 34.42
CA ALA A 36 -34.12 33.85 35.60
C ALA A 36 -33.80 32.35 35.54
N CYS A 37 -34.73 31.51 35.08
CA CYS A 37 -34.48 30.09 34.85
C CYS A 37 -33.43 29.84 33.75
N GLN A 38 -33.44 30.66 32.70
CA GLN A 38 -32.43 30.62 31.62
C GLN A 38 -31.04 31.01 32.15
N LEU A 39 -30.95 32.08 32.93
CA LEU A 39 -29.71 32.55 33.59
C LEU A 39 -29.12 31.47 34.51
N LEU A 40 -29.96 30.84 35.34
CA LEU A 40 -29.52 29.76 36.22
C LEU A 40 -28.92 28.61 35.40
N THR A 41 -29.59 28.20 34.33
CA THR A 41 -29.12 27.11 33.44
C THR A 41 -27.81 27.49 32.73
N ASN A 42 -27.69 28.73 32.25
CA ASN A 42 -26.46 29.22 31.62
C ASN A 42 -25.29 29.23 32.61
N THR A 43 -25.54 29.60 33.87
CA THR A 43 -24.52 29.58 34.93
C THR A 43 -24.06 28.15 35.26
N VAL A 44 -24.96 27.17 35.20
CA VAL A 44 -24.60 25.74 35.29
C VAL A 44 -23.67 25.33 34.14
N ILE A 45 -24.00 25.73 32.91
CA ILE A 45 -23.20 25.40 31.72
C ILE A 45 -21.80 26.02 31.77
N LEU A 46 -21.64 27.23 32.33
CA LEU A 46 -20.33 27.87 32.49
C LEU A 46 -19.36 27.05 33.35
N ASN A 47 -19.89 26.25 34.30
CA ASN A 47 -19.10 25.31 35.10
C ASN A 47 -18.75 24.04 34.30
N ALA A 48 -17.99 24.23 33.22
CA ALA A 48 -17.69 23.21 32.21
C ALA A 48 -16.78 22.05 32.65
N PHE A 49 -16.24 22.07 33.87
CA PHE A 49 -15.23 21.11 34.35
C PHE A 49 -15.72 20.18 35.47
N SER A 50 -16.79 20.53 36.17
CA SER A 50 -17.36 19.67 37.22
C SER A 50 -18.84 19.97 37.41
N TRP A 51 -19.62 18.91 37.67
CA TRP A 51 -21.01 19.03 38.10
C TRP A 51 -21.15 19.38 39.59
N ASP A 52 -20.06 19.29 40.37
CA ASP A 52 -20.05 19.62 41.80
C ASP A 52 -19.97 21.14 42.02
N SER A 53 -20.95 21.86 41.48
CA SER A 53 -21.11 23.30 41.63
C SER A 53 -22.37 23.65 42.44
N THR A 54 -22.31 24.78 43.14
CA THR A 54 -23.47 25.35 43.84
C THR A 54 -24.61 25.63 42.85
N ALA A 55 -24.28 26.07 41.63
CA ALA A 55 -25.24 26.30 40.56
C ALA A 55 -26.00 25.03 40.16
N PHE A 56 -25.30 23.91 39.98
CA PHE A 56 -25.94 22.63 39.64
C PHE A 56 -26.84 22.12 40.78
N THR A 57 -26.40 22.30 42.03
CA THR A 57 -27.20 21.94 43.21
C THR A 57 -28.51 22.72 43.27
N TYR A 58 -28.49 24.01 42.92
CA TYR A 58 -29.69 24.84 42.84
C TYR A 58 -30.58 24.45 41.67
N TYR A 59 -30.00 24.15 40.50
CA TYR A 59 -30.75 23.67 39.34
C TYR A 59 -31.55 22.40 39.65
N ASN A 60 -30.93 21.40 40.29
CA ASN A 60 -31.59 20.11 40.61
C ASN A 60 -32.70 20.21 41.66
N LYS A 61 -32.75 21.30 42.46
CA LYS A 61 -33.81 21.52 43.46
C LYS A 61 -35.10 22.07 42.87
N ILE A 62 -35.06 22.60 41.65
CA ILE A 62 -36.21 23.26 41.02
C ILE A 62 -37.03 22.24 40.22
N THR A 63 -38.35 22.23 40.46
CA THR A 63 -39.33 21.43 39.72
C THR A 63 -40.31 22.34 38.96
N ASN A 64 -39.78 23.24 38.13
CA ASN A 64 -40.56 24.22 37.37
C ASN A 64 -40.58 23.86 35.86
N THR A 65 -41.73 24.03 35.20
CA THR A 65 -41.94 23.81 33.76
C THR A 65 -41.14 24.78 32.88
N PHE A 66 -40.84 25.99 33.36
CA PHE A 66 -40.05 26.99 32.65
C PHE A 66 -38.54 26.79 32.76
N LEU A 67 -38.09 25.79 33.55
CA LEU A 67 -36.69 25.43 33.65
C LEU A 67 -36.23 24.76 32.34
N PRO A 68 -35.25 25.35 31.62
CA PRO A 68 -34.73 24.74 30.40
C PRO A 68 -34.15 23.38 30.68
N LYS A 69 -34.49 22.39 29.86
CA LYS A 69 -33.94 21.03 29.99
C LYS A 69 -32.45 21.05 29.69
N LEU A 70 -31.62 20.80 30.70
CA LEU A 70 -30.17 20.68 30.56
C LEU A 70 -29.76 19.39 29.85
N PHE A 71 -30.35 18.27 30.28
CA PHE A 71 -30.03 16.92 29.81
C PHE A 71 -31.13 16.35 28.91
N TYR A 72 -30.74 15.40 28.08
CA TYR A 72 -31.68 14.49 27.42
C TYR A 72 -32.20 13.47 28.45
N ASN A 73 -33.45 13.01 28.27
CA ASN A 73 -34.09 12.12 29.23
C ASN A 73 -33.29 10.81 29.34
N SER A 74 -32.84 10.45 30.56
CA SER A 74 -31.92 9.34 30.81
C SER A 74 -32.47 7.96 30.48
N GLN A 75 -33.80 7.83 30.36
CA GLN A 75 -34.49 6.59 30.02
C GLN A 75 -34.58 6.32 28.50
N VAL A 76 -34.23 7.29 27.66
CA VAL A 76 -34.38 7.18 26.20
C VAL A 76 -33.00 7.07 25.56
N GLN A 77 -32.80 6.07 24.70
CA GLN A 77 -31.58 5.99 23.89
C GLN A 77 -31.50 7.24 23.00
N LEU A 78 -30.40 7.99 23.08
CA LEU A 78 -30.26 9.27 22.37
C LEU A 78 -30.56 9.15 20.86
N GLY A 79 -30.14 8.04 20.24
CA GLY A 79 -30.44 7.78 18.84
C GLY A 79 -31.92 7.56 18.51
N SER A 80 -32.74 7.05 19.44
CA SER A 80 -34.18 6.87 19.21
C SER A 80 -34.97 8.18 19.24
N THR A 81 -34.38 9.27 19.74
CA THR A 81 -34.98 10.61 19.65
C THR A 81 -34.81 11.24 18.27
N ALA A 82 -33.92 10.71 17.44
CA ALA A 82 -33.59 11.26 16.14
C ALA A 82 -34.67 10.96 15.09
N PRO A 83 -34.88 11.86 14.11
CA PRO A 83 -35.83 11.61 13.04
C PRO A 83 -35.40 10.41 12.18
N THR A 84 -36.40 9.62 11.76
CA THR A 84 -36.22 8.49 10.85
C THR A 84 -36.20 8.98 9.40
N GLY A 85 -35.55 8.22 8.50
CA GLY A 85 -35.54 8.52 7.07
C GLY A 85 -34.63 9.69 6.63
N LEU A 86 -33.70 10.14 7.48
CA LEU A 86 -32.68 11.12 7.08
C LEU A 86 -31.84 10.57 5.92
N SER A 87 -31.94 11.22 4.76
CA SER A 87 -31.14 10.90 3.58
C SER A 87 -30.53 12.19 3.01
N TYR A 88 -29.25 12.12 2.67
CA TYR A 88 -28.49 13.25 2.15
C TYR A 88 -27.89 12.88 0.81
N THR A 89 -28.02 13.79 -0.14
CA THR A 89 -27.43 13.63 -1.47
C THR A 89 -26.02 14.17 -1.53
N LYS A 90 -25.25 13.73 -2.54
CA LYS A 90 -23.91 14.25 -2.82
C LYS A 90 -23.95 15.78 -2.91
N ASN A 91 -23.01 16.43 -2.20
CA ASN A 91 -22.84 17.89 -2.15
C ASN A 91 -24.02 18.68 -1.56
N SER A 92 -24.99 18.02 -0.92
CA SER A 92 -26.03 18.72 -0.16
C SER A 92 -25.45 19.41 1.08
N GLN A 93 -25.98 20.59 1.40
CA GLN A 93 -25.65 21.28 2.64
C GLN A 93 -26.64 20.90 3.73
N VAL A 94 -26.11 20.42 4.85
CA VAL A 94 -26.94 20.12 6.03
C VAL A 94 -27.44 21.43 6.63
N GLN A 95 -28.76 21.54 6.79
CA GLN A 95 -29.40 22.73 7.33
C GLN A 95 -29.44 22.66 8.85
N PHE A 96 -28.50 23.36 9.49
CA PHE A 96 -28.48 23.52 10.94
C PHE A 96 -29.10 24.87 11.34
N ARG A 97 -29.82 24.88 12.46
CA ARG A 97 -30.29 26.09 13.13
C ARG A 97 -29.72 26.17 14.52
N ILE A 98 -29.36 27.38 14.95
CA ILE A 98 -28.90 27.65 16.30
C ILE A 98 -29.84 28.62 16.99
N VAL A 99 -30.00 28.43 18.30
CA VAL A 99 -30.60 29.43 19.19
C VAL A 99 -29.49 30.06 20.01
N LYS A 100 -29.56 31.39 20.16
CA LYS A 100 -28.60 32.14 20.98
C LYS A 100 -29.26 32.70 22.24
N TYR A 101 -28.57 32.58 23.36
CA TYR A 101 -28.92 33.22 24.63
C TYR A 101 -27.72 34.02 25.15
N ASP A 102 -28.00 35.16 25.78
CA ASP A 102 -26.97 35.91 26.49
C ASP A 102 -26.67 35.28 27.86
N ALA A 103 -25.64 35.81 28.54
CA ALA A 103 -25.29 35.37 29.89
C ALA A 103 -26.42 35.56 30.91
N ARG A 104 -27.29 36.55 30.70
CA ARG A 104 -28.41 36.94 31.59
C ARG A 104 -29.68 36.14 31.35
N GLY A 105 -29.67 35.21 30.40
CA GLY A 105 -30.81 34.36 30.06
C GLY A 105 -31.81 34.99 29.08
N ALA A 106 -31.50 36.13 28.48
CA ALA A 106 -32.30 36.72 27.41
C ALA A 106 -32.10 35.96 26.10
N PHE A 107 -33.20 35.76 25.38
CA PHE A 107 -33.21 35.12 24.07
C PHE A 107 -32.77 36.13 22.99
N LEU A 108 -31.68 35.83 22.30
CA LEU A 108 -31.10 36.71 21.27
C LEU A 108 -31.66 36.44 19.87
N GLY A 109 -32.18 35.24 19.60
CA GLY A 109 -32.81 34.90 18.33
C GLY A 109 -32.44 33.51 17.79
N TRP A 110 -33.16 33.12 16.73
CA TRP A 110 -32.82 31.98 15.88
C TRP A 110 -31.92 32.44 14.74
N GLU A 111 -30.90 31.66 14.42
CA GLU A 111 -30.03 31.90 13.26
C GLU A 111 -29.83 30.59 12.48
N ASN A 112 -29.89 30.67 11.14
CA ASN A 112 -29.44 29.56 10.30
C ASN A 112 -27.92 29.51 10.34
N LEU A 113 -27.35 28.33 10.53
CA LEU A 113 -25.92 28.14 10.61
C LEU A 113 -25.27 28.48 9.26
N LYS A 114 -24.58 29.62 9.20
CA LYS A 114 -23.83 30.05 8.00
C LYS A 114 -22.34 29.77 8.19
N SER A 115 -21.60 29.84 7.10
CA SER A 115 -20.14 29.79 7.09
C SER A 115 -19.55 30.77 8.12
N GLY A 116 -18.83 30.27 9.12
CA GLY A 116 -18.12 31.09 10.11
C GLY A 116 -18.85 31.39 11.42
N THR A 117 -20.10 30.95 11.60
CA THR A 117 -20.86 31.26 12.83
C THR A 117 -20.32 30.53 14.07
N LEU A 118 -19.88 29.27 13.92
CA LEU A 118 -19.30 28.46 15.02
C LEU A 118 -17.78 28.28 14.92
N GLN A 119 -17.19 28.61 13.77
CA GLN A 119 -15.76 28.53 13.57
C GLN A 119 -15.07 29.78 14.14
N LEU A 120 -14.28 29.63 15.21
CA LEU A 120 -13.47 30.73 15.77
C LEU A 120 -12.36 31.21 14.82
N CYS A 121 -11.91 30.34 13.93
CA CYS A 121 -10.89 30.64 12.93
C CYS A 121 -11.49 31.36 11.73
N SER A 122 -10.95 32.54 11.39
CA SER A 122 -11.34 33.30 10.20
C SER A 122 -10.74 32.69 8.93
N ASN A 123 -11.55 32.50 7.89
CA ASN A 123 -11.12 32.11 6.55
C ASN A 123 -12.17 32.56 5.50
N THR A 124 -11.98 32.23 4.23
CA THR A 124 -12.96 32.53 3.17
C THR A 124 -14.30 31.81 3.43
N GLN A 125 -15.39 32.43 3.00
CA GLN A 125 -16.73 31.89 3.24
C GLN A 125 -16.95 30.52 2.57
N SER A 126 -16.31 30.29 1.42
CA SER A 126 -16.31 29.01 0.71
C SER A 126 -15.59 27.91 1.50
N PHE A 127 -14.45 28.24 2.11
CA PHE A 127 -13.67 27.32 2.94
C PHE A 127 -14.43 26.95 4.21
N LEU A 128 -14.98 27.94 4.92
CA LEU A 128 -15.77 27.71 6.13
C LEU A 128 -17.09 26.97 5.84
N GLY A 129 -17.69 27.22 4.68
CA GLY A 129 -18.92 26.55 4.26
C GLY A 129 -18.73 25.06 3.91
N ALA A 130 -17.50 24.64 3.60
CA ALA A 130 -17.20 23.24 3.29
C ALA A 130 -17.50 22.30 4.48
N ALA A 131 -17.43 22.81 5.72
CA ALA A 131 -17.77 22.06 6.93
C ALA A 131 -19.21 21.50 6.91
N PHE A 132 -20.14 22.18 6.25
CA PHE A 132 -21.56 21.81 6.24
C PHE A 132 -21.97 21.06 4.98
N LYS A 133 -21.02 20.79 4.06
CA LYS A 133 -21.24 19.89 2.93
C LYS A 133 -21.23 18.45 3.42
N PHE A 134 -22.35 17.75 3.25
CA PHE A 134 -22.48 16.38 3.72
C PHE A 134 -21.50 15.44 2.98
N GLY A 135 -20.83 14.56 3.73
CA GLY A 135 -19.83 13.61 3.23
C GLY A 135 -18.41 14.19 3.08
N THR A 136 -18.16 15.43 3.50
CA THR A 136 -16.82 16.05 3.50
C THR A 136 -16.23 16.08 4.90
N VAL A 137 -15.15 15.32 5.15
CA VAL A 137 -14.40 15.43 6.40
C VAL A 137 -13.73 16.81 6.45
N TYR A 138 -14.03 17.58 7.49
CA TYR A 138 -13.55 18.93 7.67
C TYR A 138 -12.65 19.03 8.90
N ASN A 139 -11.56 19.76 8.79
CA ASN A 139 -10.69 20.11 9.90
C ASN A 139 -10.07 21.47 9.63
N LEU A 140 -10.27 22.39 10.58
CA LEU A 140 -9.65 23.71 10.61
C LEU A 140 -9.08 23.96 11.99
N SER A 141 -7.77 24.22 12.04
CA SER A 141 -7.07 24.61 13.28
C SER A 141 -6.34 25.93 13.07
N CYS A 142 -6.39 26.81 14.06
CA CYS A 142 -5.65 28.07 14.06
C CYS A 142 -5.21 28.46 15.47
N THR A 143 -4.24 29.37 15.55
CA THR A 143 -3.75 29.96 16.80
C THR A 143 -4.32 31.36 16.94
N LEU A 144 -4.98 31.64 18.06
CA LEU A 144 -5.63 32.92 18.35
C LEU A 144 -5.00 33.59 19.56
N GLN A 145 -4.93 34.92 19.55
CA GLN A 145 -4.53 35.71 20.71
C GLN A 145 -5.70 35.81 21.69
N VAL A 146 -5.45 35.58 22.97
CA VAL A 146 -6.50 35.61 24.01
C VAL A 146 -7.04 37.02 24.20
N SER A 147 -6.20 38.05 24.05
CA SER A 147 -6.62 39.46 24.03
C SER A 147 -7.70 39.73 22.99
N ASP A 148 -7.53 39.21 21.78
CA ASP A 148 -8.46 39.43 20.67
C ASP A 148 -9.79 38.70 20.90
N LEU A 149 -9.75 37.53 21.54
CA LEU A 149 -10.95 36.78 21.94
C LEU A 149 -11.77 37.57 22.97
N MET A 150 -11.11 38.17 23.98
CA MET A 150 -11.78 38.99 25.00
C MET A 150 -12.42 40.24 24.41
N LEU A 151 -11.78 40.88 23.42
CA LEU A 151 -12.33 42.04 22.73
C LEU A 151 -13.51 41.66 21.83
N LYS A 152 -13.44 40.53 21.13
CA LYS A 152 -14.51 40.06 20.24
C LYS A 152 -15.72 39.51 21.01
N VAL A 153 -15.50 38.87 22.16
CA VAL A 153 -16.54 38.22 22.97
C VAL A 153 -16.45 38.69 24.43
N PRO A 154 -16.94 39.91 24.74
CA PRO A 154 -16.85 40.49 26.07
C PRO A 154 -17.77 39.82 27.10
N GLU A 155 -18.86 39.21 26.64
CA GLU A 155 -19.77 38.36 27.43
C GLU A 155 -20.03 37.04 26.66
N PRO A 156 -20.14 35.89 27.35
CA PRO A 156 -20.39 34.60 26.73
C PRO A 156 -21.79 34.53 26.10
N VAL A 157 -21.85 33.90 24.93
CA VAL A 157 -23.09 33.56 24.23
C VAL A 157 -23.28 32.05 24.31
N PHE A 158 -24.49 31.63 24.66
CA PHE A 158 -24.87 30.23 24.78
C PHE A 158 -25.64 29.80 23.53
N TYR A 159 -25.32 28.61 23.04
CA TYR A 159 -25.85 28.05 21.83
C TYR A 159 -26.59 26.74 22.12
N GLU A 160 -27.76 26.58 21.53
CA GLU A 160 -28.41 25.28 21.31
C GLU A 160 -28.42 24.98 19.81
N LEU A 161 -28.01 23.79 19.41
CA LEU A 161 -27.90 23.38 18.01
C LEU A 161 -29.04 22.43 17.63
N PHE A 162 -29.68 22.71 16.50
CA PHE A 162 -30.80 21.93 15.96
C PHE A 162 -30.53 21.53 14.51
N LEU A 163 -30.94 20.32 14.15
CA LEU A 163 -31.06 19.85 12.78
C LEU A 163 -32.44 20.24 12.23
N ALA A 164 -32.48 20.98 11.13
CA ALA A 164 -33.72 21.20 10.39
C ALA A 164 -33.94 20.05 9.40
N TYR A 165 -35.11 19.41 9.49
CA TYR A 165 -35.51 18.32 8.60
C TYR A 165 -36.97 18.46 8.20
N THR A 166 -37.35 17.88 7.07
CA THR A 166 -38.75 17.78 6.64
C THR A 166 -39.30 16.43 7.05
N ASP A 167 -40.39 16.42 7.80
CA ASP A 167 -41.10 15.20 8.16
C ASP A 167 -41.83 14.61 6.94
N SER A 168 -42.28 13.36 7.05
CA SER A 168 -43.12 12.63 6.09
C SER A 168 -44.36 13.41 5.62
N SER A 169 -44.87 14.31 6.47
CA SER A 169 -45.99 15.23 6.20
C SER A 169 -45.59 16.48 5.39
N GLY A 170 -44.31 16.68 5.08
CA GLY A 170 -43.76 17.87 4.42
C GLY A 170 -43.54 19.06 5.37
N ALA A 171 -43.83 18.93 6.66
CA ALA A 171 -43.63 19.98 7.65
C ALA A 171 -42.15 20.13 8.03
N SER A 172 -41.67 21.38 8.14
CA SER A 172 -40.32 21.67 8.63
C SER A 172 -40.25 21.49 10.15
N MET A 173 -39.48 20.52 10.61
CA MET A 173 -39.29 20.18 12.01
C MET A 173 -37.84 20.45 12.46
N LEU A 174 -37.65 20.62 13.76
CA LEU A 174 -36.33 20.84 14.37
C LEU A 174 -36.04 19.74 15.38
N TRP A 175 -34.87 19.12 15.26
CA TRP A 175 -34.39 18.12 16.20
C TRP A 175 -33.15 18.63 16.95
N PRO A 176 -33.17 18.68 18.30
CA PRO A 176 -32.04 19.15 19.08
C PRO A 176 -30.86 18.16 19.00
N ILE A 177 -29.68 18.66 18.67
CA ILE A 177 -28.46 17.85 18.55
C ILE A 177 -27.82 17.69 19.93
N PRO A 178 -27.51 16.45 20.37
CA PRO A 178 -26.85 16.22 21.65
C PRO A 178 -25.41 16.73 21.65
N VAL A 179 -25.02 17.34 22.76
CA VAL A 179 -23.69 17.90 22.97
C VAL A 179 -22.97 17.15 24.09
N TRP A 180 -21.73 16.79 23.85
CA TRP A 180 -20.85 16.10 24.77
C TRP A 180 -19.74 17.03 25.20
N ASN A 181 -19.54 17.16 26.51
CA ASN A 181 -18.40 17.89 27.06
C ASN A 181 -17.34 16.89 27.53
N GLU A 182 -16.19 16.85 26.84
CA GLU A 182 -15.09 15.92 27.14
C GLU A 182 -14.55 16.10 28.57
N ASN A 183 -14.56 17.34 29.09
CA ASN A 183 -14.07 17.64 30.43
C ASN A 183 -14.97 17.04 31.53
N LEU A 184 -16.29 16.97 31.28
CA LEU A 184 -17.26 16.41 32.23
C LEU A 184 -17.31 14.87 32.15
N GLN A 185 -17.04 14.29 30.97
CA GLN A 185 -16.92 12.84 30.82
C GLN A 185 -15.74 12.25 31.60
N ALA A 186 -14.67 13.02 31.79
CA ALA A 186 -13.52 12.63 32.61
C ALA A 186 -13.81 12.70 34.13
N SER A 187 -14.94 13.31 34.54
CA SER A 187 -15.32 13.39 35.96
C SER A 187 -15.97 12.07 36.43
N THR A 188 -15.78 11.71 37.70
CA THR A 188 -16.34 10.49 38.31
C THR A 188 -17.83 10.57 38.68
N SER A 189 -18.52 11.63 38.24
CA SER A 189 -19.93 11.88 38.58
C SER A 189 -20.88 10.92 37.84
N SER A 190 -22.04 10.63 38.44
CA SER A 190 -23.10 9.82 37.80
C SER A 190 -23.72 10.48 36.55
N TYR A 191 -23.44 11.77 36.34
CA TYR A 191 -23.90 12.57 35.19
C TYR A 191 -22.83 12.69 34.08
N SER A 192 -21.66 12.09 34.24
CA SER A 192 -20.57 12.08 33.25
C SER A 192 -20.95 11.48 31.89
N THR A 193 -21.96 10.61 31.87
CA THR A 193 -22.45 9.91 30.66
C THR A 193 -23.66 10.58 30.01
N GLN A 194 -24.08 11.76 30.46
CA GLN A 194 -25.25 12.46 29.92
C GLN A 194 -24.87 13.55 28.92
N ALA A 195 -25.53 13.55 27.76
CA ALA A 195 -25.42 14.63 26.80
C ALA A 195 -26.19 15.88 27.27
N ILE A 196 -25.62 17.06 27.01
CA ILE A 196 -26.21 18.36 27.32
C ILE A 196 -26.80 18.99 26.05
N ARG A 197 -27.68 19.98 26.22
CA ARG A 197 -28.28 20.72 25.09
C ARG A 197 -27.53 22.00 24.71
N ARG A 198 -26.87 22.64 25.67
CA ARG A 198 -26.23 23.95 25.53
C ARG A 198 -24.73 23.86 25.58
N PHE A 199 -24.08 24.79 24.88
CA PHE A 199 -22.64 25.01 24.95
C PHE A 199 -22.32 26.48 24.72
N PHE A 200 -21.07 26.87 24.97
CA PHE A 200 -20.53 28.18 24.64
C PHE A 200 -19.17 28.00 23.98
N LEU A 201 -18.63 29.05 23.37
CA LEU A 201 -17.31 29.01 22.72
C LEU A 201 -16.22 29.69 23.55
N VAL A 202 -16.56 30.81 24.19
CA VAL A 202 -15.63 31.61 25.00
C VAL A 202 -16.38 32.15 26.21
N ASP A 203 -15.79 32.00 27.40
CA ASP A 203 -16.25 32.60 28.65
C ASP A 203 -15.17 33.49 29.26
N THR A 204 -15.54 34.74 29.50
CA THR A 204 -14.71 35.77 30.13
C THR A 204 -15.31 36.29 31.45
N LEU A 205 -16.43 35.72 31.93
CA LEU A 205 -17.15 36.19 33.11
C LEU A 205 -16.72 35.45 34.39
N LEU A 206 -16.61 34.12 34.38
CA LEU A 206 -16.28 33.38 35.60
C LEU A 206 -14.90 33.73 36.16
N GLY A 207 -13.95 34.13 35.29
CA GLY A 207 -12.64 34.60 35.70
C GLY A 207 -12.62 35.95 36.43
N ARG A 208 -13.71 36.73 36.41
CA ARG A 208 -13.76 38.05 37.07
C ARG A 208 -14.06 37.88 38.56
N GLN A 209 -13.19 38.40 39.42
CA GLN A 209 -13.30 38.22 40.88
C GLN A 209 -13.68 39.50 41.62
N SER A 210 -13.19 40.66 41.18
CA SER A 210 -13.39 41.93 41.91
C SER A 210 -14.58 42.74 41.42
N SER A 211 -14.78 42.84 40.10
CA SER A 211 -15.93 43.54 39.52
C SER A 211 -16.31 42.97 38.15
N LEU A 212 -17.53 43.25 37.68
CA LEU A 212 -17.95 42.85 36.34
C LEU A 212 -17.14 43.54 35.23
N SER A 213 -16.46 44.65 35.51
CA SER A 213 -15.65 45.38 34.53
C SER A 213 -14.14 45.11 34.64
N SER A 214 -13.70 44.34 35.64
CA SER A 214 -12.28 44.00 35.80
C SER A 214 -11.83 42.95 34.80
N GLN A 215 -10.54 42.97 34.47
CA GLN A 215 -9.92 41.91 33.65
C GLN A 215 -10.04 40.55 34.36
N PRO A 216 -10.45 39.47 33.66
CA PRO A 216 -10.61 38.15 34.27
C PRO A 216 -9.25 37.53 34.60
N SER A 217 -9.15 36.74 35.66
CA SER A 217 -7.93 35.98 36.02
C SER A 217 -7.68 34.78 35.10
N TYR A 218 -8.74 34.24 34.49
CA TYR A 218 -8.67 33.20 33.48
C TYR A 218 -9.83 33.34 32.48
N VAL A 219 -9.61 32.84 31.27
CA VAL A 219 -10.63 32.74 30.20
C VAL A 219 -10.84 31.27 29.88
N THR A 220 -12.09 30.83 29.80
CA THR A 220 -12.41 29.46 29.38
C THR A 220 -12.73 29.46 27.89
N VAL A 221 -12.01 28.67 27.10
CA VAL A 221 -12.17 28.62 25.62
C VAL A 221 -12.45 27.19 25.18
N ALA A 222 -13.35 27.03 24.22
CA ALA A 222 -13.57 25.77 23.50
C ALA A 222 -12.41 25.52 22.53
N THR A 223 -11.44 24.68 22.92
CA THR A 223 -10.22 24.41 22.14
C THR A 223 -10.43 23.31 21.10
N ARG A 224 -11.34 22.36 21.36
CA ARG A 224 -11.75 21.35 20.39
C ARG A 224 -13.25 21.35 20.24
N PHE A 225 -13.72 21.54 19.01
CA PHE A 225 -15.13 21.56 18.67
C PHE A 225 -15.35 20.62 17.47
N ASN A 226 -15.95 19.46 17.69
CA ASN A 226 -16.10 18.44 16.65
C ASN A 226 -17.57 18.06 16.46
N LEU A 227 -18.10 18.27 15.26
CA LEU A 227 -19.40 17.76 14.85
C LEU A 227 -19.20 16.37 14.24
N SER A 228 -19.65 15.33 14.94
CA SER A 228 -19.59 13.97 14.41
C SER A 228 -20.93 13.53 13.83
N VAL A 229 -20.86 12.98 12.63
CA VAL A 229 -21.99 12.47 11.87
C VAL A 229 -21.88 10.95 11.82
N TYR A 230 -22.86 10.28 12.39
CA TYR A 230 -22.99 8.83 12.35
C TYR A 230 -24.02 8.44 11.29
N LEU A 231 -23.62 7.71 10.25
CA LEU A 231 -24.60 7.24 9.24
C LEU A 231 -25.32 5.99 9.74
N PRO A 232 -26.65 6.04 9.94
CA PRO A 232 -27.43 4.86 10.31
C PRO A 232 -27.60 3.93 9.11
N THR A 233 -27.48 2.62 9.32
CA THR A 233 -27.56 1.61 8.25
C THR A 233 -28.96 1.01 8.02
N ALA A 234 -29.94 1.20 8.91
CA ALA A 234 -31.32 0.76 8.68
C ALA A 234 -32.36 1.27 9.71
N SER A 235 -31.96 1.62 10.93
CA SER A 235 -32.86 2.10 11.99
C SER A 235 -32.10 3.02 12.95
N PRO A 236 -32.77 3.95 13.68
CA PRO A 236 -32.12 4.70 14.75
C PRO A 236 -31.53 3.71 15.75
N GLY A 237 -30.20 3.64 15.77
CA GLY A 237 -29.47 2.83 16.74
C GLY A 237 -29.40 3.51 18.10
N THR A 238 -28.57 2.99 18.99
CA THR A 238 -28.27 3.64 20.27
C THR A 238 -27.59 5.01 20.08
N GLN A 239 -26.81 5.15 18.99
CA GLN A 239 -26.05 6.36 18.68
C GLN A 239 -26.87 7.37 17.86
N PRO A 240 -26.86 8.65 18.24
CA PRO A 240 -27.51 9.71 17.48
C PRO A 240 -26.79 9.98 16.13
N PRO A 241 -27.53 10.33 15.06
CA PRO A 241 -26.97 10.56 13.73
C PRO A 241 -26.09 11.81 13.64
N PHE A 242 -26.34 12.79 14.50
CA PHE A 242 -25.46 13.93 14.71
C PHE A 242 -25.21 14.08 16.20
N GLN A 243 -23.97 14.33 16.56
CA GLN A 243 -23.60 14.71 17.91
C GLN A 243 -22.45 15.71 17.86
N LEU A 244 -22.47 16.63 18.81
CA LEU A 244 -21.44 17.64 18.96
C LEU A 244 -20.55 17.28 20.14
N THR A 245 -19.24 17.42 19.99
CA THR A 245 -18.27 17.23 21.07
C THR A 245 -17.49 18.51 21.28
N VAL A 246 -17.42 18.98 22.52
CA VAL A 246 -16.71 20.20 22.91
C VAL A 246 -15.73 19.88 24.03
N LYS A 247 -14.50 20.39 23.90
CA LYS A 247 -13.48 20.38 24.94
C LYS A 247 -13.12 21.82 25.29
N TYR A 248 -13.14 22.12 26.57
CA TYR A 248 -12.78 23.41 27.14
C TYR A 248 -11.42 23.37 27.82
N GLU A 249 -10.76 24.52 27.82
CA GLU A 249 -9.49 24.77 28.51
C GLU A 249 -9.54 26.12 29.22
N ARG A 250 -8.97 26.21 30.43
CA ARG A 250 -8.82 27.46 31.18
C ARG A 250 -7.45 28.06 30.90
N ILE A 251 -7.44 29.25 30.33
CA ILE A 251 -6.22 29.97 30.00
C ILE A 251 -6.00 31.06 31.04
N THR A 252 -4.92 30.97 31.80
CA THR A 252 -4.53 31.95 32.83
C THR A 252 -3.62 33.05 32.26
N ASN A 253 -2.88 32.77 31.19
CA ASN A 253 -2.02 33.74 30.54
C ASN A 253 -2.79 34.53 29.46
N LEU A 254 -3.26 35.72 29.82
CA LEU A 254 -4.14 36.55 28.99
C LEU A 254 -3.45 37.23 27.80
N SER A 255 -2.12 37.36 27.84
CA SER A 255 -1.31 37.84 26.71
C SER A 255 -0.77 36.69 25.84
N GLY A 256 -1.12 35.45 26.19
CA GLY A 256 -0.73 34.27 25.45
C GLY A 256 -1.63 33.97 24.25
N THR A 257 -1.27 32.88 23.58
CA THR A 257 -2.01 32.33 22.45
C THR A 257 -2.70 31.02 22.81
N VAL A 258 -3.83 30.72 22.17
CA VAL A 258 -4.53 29.44 22.28
C VAL A 258 -4.71 28.81 20.90
N GLN A 259 -4.50 27.49 20.83
CA GLN A 259 -4.81 26.70 19.64
C GLN A 259 -6.26 26.21 19.72
N VAL A 260 -7.06 26.56 18.71
CA VAL A 260 -8.46 26.11 18.59
C VAL A 260 -8.64 25.29 17.33
N SER A 261 -9.54 24.30 17.38
CA SER A 261 -9.84 23.41 16.28
C SER A 261 -11.34 23.19 16.11
N PHE A 262 -11.81 23.27 14.87
CA PHE A 262 -13.17 22.93 14.47
C PHE A 262 -13.12 21.79 13.45
N GLY A 263 -13.81 20.69 13.74
CA GLY A 263 -13.82 19.49 12.91
C GLY A 263 -15.23 19.00 12.57
N VAL A 264 -15.36 18.35 11.42
CA VAL A 264 -16.53 17.54 11.06
C VAL A 264 -16.05 16.16 10.66
N SER A 265 -16.45 15.15 11.42
CA SER A 265 -16.00 13.77 11.25
C SER A 265 -17.17 12.84 10.93
N TYR A 266 -16.96 11.91 10.01
CA TYR A 266 -17.96 10.92 9.65
C TYR A 266 -17.55 9.57 10.23
N THR A 267 -18.51 8.87 10.81
CA THR A 267 -18.32 7.52 11.32
C THR A 267 -19.50 6.64 10.91
N GLN A 268 -19.20 5.36 10.78
CA GLN A 268 -20.16 4.32 10.51
C GLN A 268 -19.73 3.08 11.28
N SER A 269 -20.68 2.26 11.72
CA SER A 269 -20.35 0.95 12.29
C SER A 269 -19.50 0.16 11.28
N ALA A 270 -18.44 -0.49 11.75
CA ALA A 270 -17.53 -1.28 10.91
C ALA A 270 -18.21 -2.45 10.16
N GLY A 271 -19.51 -2.71 10.43
CA GLY A 271 -20.34 -3.65 9.68
C GLY A 271 -19.71 -5.04 9.59
N THR A 272 -19.83 -5.66 8.42
CA THR A 272 -19.25 -6.97 8.09
C THR A 272 -17.85 -6.86 7.47
N TYR A 273 -17.23 -5.67 7.45
CA TYR A 273 -15.92 -5.49 6.81
C TYR A 273 -14.85 -6.41 7.42
N LYS A 274 -14.81 -6.45 8.76
CA LYS A 274 -13.84 -7.26 9.49
C LYS A 274 -14.03 -8.75 9.19
N THR A 275 -15.27 -9.23 9.29
CA THR A 275 -15.58 -10.63 9.01
C THR A 275 -15.23 -11.00 7.57
N ASN A 276 -15.51 -10.13 6.60
CA ASN A 276 -15.18 -10.39 5.19
C ASN A 276 -13.67 -10.43 4.94
N THR A 277 -12.91 -9.55 5.59
CA THR A 277 -11.45 -9.52 5.48
C THR A 277 -10.83 -10.76 6.15
N ASP A 278 -11.34 -11.17 7.32
CA ASP A 278 -10.89 -12.37 8.03
C ASP A 278 -11.17 -13.64 7.19
N ILE A 279 -12.33 -13.72 6.53
CA ILE A 279 -12.67 -14.82 5.60
C ILE A 279 -11.72 -14.82 4.40
N ALA A 280 -11.47 -13.66 3.79
CA ALA A 280 -10.56 -13.55 2.65
C ALA A 280 -9.13 -13.97 3.01
N LEU A 281 -8.63 -13.55 4.18
CA LEU A 281 -7.33 -13.97 4.71
C LEU A 281 -7.27 -15.48 4.93
N GLY A 282 -8.31 -16.08 5.52
CA GLY A 282 -8.39 -17.52 5.72
C GLY A 282 -8.33 -18.28 4.40
N VAL A 283 -9.22 -17.96 3.45
CA VAL A 283 -9.35 -18.68 2.18
C VAL A 283 -8.13 -18.48 1.28
N LEU A 284 -7.73 -17.23 1.00
CA LEU A 284 -6.59 -16.95 0.12
C LEU A 284 -5.26 -17.31 0.79
N GLY A 285 -5.16 -17.21 2.11
CA GLY A 285 -3.98 -17.65 2.87
C GLY A 285 -3.81 -19.17 2.81
N SER A 286 -4.90 -19.94 2.95
CA SER A 286 -4.86 -21.40 2.79
C SER A 286 -4.49 -21.81 1.36
N LEU A 287 -5.09 -21.17 0.35
CA LEU A 287 -4.74 -21.42 -1.06
C LEU A 287 -3.27 -21.07 -1.35
N GLY A 288 -2.77 -19.95 -0.83
CA GLY A 288 -1.38 -19.57 -0.99
C GLY A 288 -0.42 -20.53 -0.27
N THR A 289 -0.81 -21.05 0.90
CA THR A 289 -0.02 -22.07 1.60
C THR A 289 0.04 -23.38 0.81
N LEU A 290 -1.09 -23.83 0.24
CA LEU A 290 -1.13 -25.00 -0.63
C LEU A 290 -0.24 -24.81 -1.88
N TYR A 291 -0.30 -23.63 -2.49
CA TYR A 291 0.55 -23.28 -3.63
C TYR A 291 2.05 -23.31 -3.26
N ALA A 292 2.44 -22.78 -2.10
CA ALA A 292 3.82 -22.85 -1.61
C ALA A 292 4.29 -24.29 -1.34
N ILE A 293 3.40 -25.18 -0.86
CA ILE A 293 3.70 -26.61 -0.70
C ILE A 293 3.96 -27.25 -2.08
N LEU A 294 3.14 -26.93 -3.09
CA LEU A 294 3.32 -27.43 -4.45
C LEU A 294 4.65 -26.95 -5.06
N GLU A 295 4.98 -25.67 -4.93
CA GLU A 295 6.27 -25.12 -5.39
C GLU A 295 7.45 -25.79 -4.67
N THR A 296 7.33 -26.01 -3.36
CA THR A 296 8.38 -26.70 -2.58
C THR A 296 8.53 -28.16 -3.02
N SER A 297 7.43 -28.85 -3.30
CA SER A 297 7.45 -30.21 -3.83
C SER A 297 8.12 -30.27 -5.20
N SER A 298 7.78 -29.33 -6.09
CA SER A 298 8.41 -29.16 -7.41
C SER A 298 9.91 -28.92 -7.27
N TRP A 299 10.32 -27.98 -6.39
CA TRP A 299 11.72 -27.71 -6.10
C TRP A 299 12.47 -28.93 -5.55
N MET A 300 11.85 -29.70 -4.65
CA MET A 300 12.44 -30.91 -4.08
C MET A 300 12.71 -31.95 -5.18
N ARG A 301 11.76 -32.15 -6.09
CA ARG A 301 11.92 -33.04 -7.27
C ARG A 301 13.06 -32.54 -8.17
N ARG A 302 13.06 -31.25 -8.51
CA ARG A 302 14.07 -30.60 -9.36
C ARG A 302 15.48 -30.61 -8.77
N SER A 303 15.58 -30.68 -7.44
CA SER A 303 16.86 -30.69 -6.72
C SER A 303 17.48 -32.09 -6.57
N GLY A 304 16.73 -33.17 -6.80
CA GLY A 304 17.22 -34.55 -6.66
C GLY A 304 17.72 -34.92 -5.25
N GLN A 305 17.45 -34.08 -4.22
CA GLN A 305 17.93 -34.30 -2.86
C GLN A 305 16.79 -34.78 -1.95
N GLN A 306 16.94 -35.96 -1.36
CA GLN A 306 15.95 -36.52 -0.42
C GLN A 306 16.24 -36.23 1.06
N ASN A 307 17.47 -35.82 1.44
CA ASN A 307 17.92 -35.88 2.84
C ASN A 307 18.13 -34.53 3.59
N ASN A 308 17.97 -33.38 2.95
CA ASN A 308 18.30 -32.09 3.59
C ASN A 308 17.05 -31.38 4.15
N GLY A 309 16.49 -31.91 5.25
CA GLY A 309 15.26 -31.40 5.87
C GLY A 309 15.29 -29.89 6.19
N LEU A 310 16.42 -29.36 6.67
CA LEU A 310 16.55 -27.93 6.99
C LEU A 310 16.47 -27.04 5.74
N MET A 311 17.08 -27.45 4.62
CA MET A 311 17.00 -26.69 3.36
C MET A 311 15.58 -26.69 2.80
N VAL A 312 14.85 -27.81 2.93
CA VAL A 312 13.44 -27.90 2.53
C VAL A 312 12.60 -26.90 3.32
N ILE A 313 12.80 -26.80 4.64
CA ILE A 313 12.09 -25.83 5.50
C ILE A 313 12.41 -24.40 5.07
N VAL A 314 13.69 -24.06 4.84
CA VAL A 314 14.09 -22.72 4.41
C VAL A 314 13.48 -22.36 3.05
N LYS A 315 13.48 -23.30 2.10
CA LYS A 315 12.86 -23.10 0.78
C LYS A 315 11.34 -22.98 0.88
N PHE A 316 10.69 -23.80 1.69
CA PHE A 316 9.27 -23.68 1.96
C PHE A 316 8.91 -22.30 2.52
N LEU A 317 9.65 -21.81 3.52
CA LEU A 317 9.41 -20.48 4.09
C LEU A 317 9.59 -19.35 3.06
N ALA A 318 10.56 -19.47 2.14
CA ALA A 318 10.76 -18.49 1.08
C ALA A 318 9.66 -18.51 0.01
N PHE A 319 9.19 -19.68 -0.41
CA PHE A 319 8.04 -19.80 -1.32
C PHE A 319 6.74 -19.33 -0.64
N LEU A 320 6.57 -19.68 0.65
CA LEU A 320 5.45 -19.23 1.46
C LEU A 320 5.44 -17.70 1.61
N SER A 321 6.59 -17.06 1.82
CA SER A 321 6.65 -15.60 1.90
C SER A 321 6.18 -14.96 0.60
N GLY A 322 6.60 -15.47 -0.56
CA GLY A 322 6.15 -14.94 -1.84
C GLY A 322 4.64 -15.12 -2.07
N SER A 323 4.11 -16.31 -1.79
CA SER A 323 2.68 -16.56 -1.94
C SER A 323 1.84 -15.72 -0.97
N LEU A 324 2.26 -15.60 0.30
CA LEU A 324 1.56 -14.77 1.28
C LEU A 324 1.66 -13.28 0.95
N ALA A 325 2.80 -12.80 0.44
CA ALA A 325 2.94 -11.42 -0.02
C ALA A 325 1.90 -11.08 -1.10
N ASN A 326 1.73 -11.96 -2.09
CA ASN A 326 0.73 -11.80 -3.14
C ASN A 326 -0.70 -11.81 -2.57
N THR A 327 -0.99 -12.70 -1.61
CA THR A 327 -2.29 -12.74 -0.93
C THR A 327 -2.59 -11.45 -0.17
N PHE A 328 -1.67 -10.95 0.66
CA PHE A 328 -1.86 -9.69 1.38
C PHE A 328 -2.01 -8.52 0.41
N PHE A 329 -1.20 -8.46 -0.65
CA PHE A 329 -1.34 -7.44 -1.68
C PHE A 329 -2.73 -7.43 -2.32
N LEU A 330 -3.25 -8.61 -2.71
CA LEU A 330 -4.59 -8.73 -3.31
C LEU A 330 -5.70 -8.27 -2.36
N ILE A 331 -5.60 -8.59 -1.07
CA ILE A 331 -6.59 -8.19 -0.06
C ILE A 331 -6.54 -6.68 0.17
N VAL A 332 -5.36 -6.10 0.34
CA VAL A 332 -5.18 -4.65 0.53
C VAL A 332 -5.60 -3.88 -0.73
N LEU A 333 -5.28 -4.37 -1.92
CA LEU A 333 -5.74 -3.79 -3.19
C LEU A 333 -7.27 -3.87 -3.34
N GLY A 334 -7.85 -5.04 -3.10
CA GLY A 334 -9.30 -5.25 -3.20
C GLY A 334 -10.09 -4.38 -2.21
N THR A 335 -9.61 -4.28 -0.97
CA THR A 335 -10.23 -3.41 0.05
C THR A 335 -10.10 -1.93 -0.31
N ALA A 336 -8.96 -1.50 -0.85
CA ALA A 336 -8.76 -0.12 -1.29
C ALA A 336 -9.65 0.24 -2.49
N ILE A 337 -9.75 -0.64 -3.49
CA ILE A 337 -10.64 -0.47 -4.65
C ILE A 337 -12.11 -0.48 -4.21
N TYR A 338 -12.49 -1.38 -3.30
CA TYR A 338 -13.83 -1.40 -2.73
C TYR A 338 -14.19 -0.04 -2.11
N TRP A 339 -13.33 0.51 -1.25
CA TRP A 339 -13.59 1.81 -0.64
C TRP A 339 -13.56 2.95 -1.65
N LEU A 340 -12.71 2.89 -2.68
CA LEU A 340 -12.69 3.86 -3.75
C LEU A 340 -14.03 3.89 -4.48
N ILE A 341 -14.55 2.73 -4.89
CA ILE A 341 -15.84 2.63 -5.60
C ILE A 341 -17.00 2.94 -4.66
N ALA A 342 -17.07 2.29 -3.50
CA ALA A 342 -18.19 2.40 -2.57
C ALA A 342 -18.30 3.78 -1.92
N PHE A 343 -17.18 4.47 -1.67
CA PHE A 343 -17.21 5.83 -1.14
C PHE A 343 -17.39 6.87 -2.25
N LYS A 344 -16.50 6.92 -3.25
CA LYS A 344 -16.49 7.98 -4.26
C LYS A 344 -17.55 7.79 -5.36
N GLY A 345 -18.00 6.57 -5.60
CA GLY A 345 -19.03 6.23 -6.60
C GLY A 345 -20.47 6.54 -6.18
N GLN A 346 -20.70 7.09 -4.98
CA GLN A 346 -22.03 7.45 -4.49
C GLN A 346 -22.53 8.72 -5.17
N ASN A 347 -23.59 8.61 -5.98
CA ASN A 347 -24.17 9.73 -6.74
C ASN A 347 -25.52 10.21 -6.21
N SER A 348 -26.38 9.32 -5.71
CA SER A 348 -27.73 9.65 -5.24
C SER A 348 -27.76 9.91 -3.74
N THR A 349 -27.75 8.87 -2.92
CA THR A 349 -27.79 8.94 -1.46
C THR A 349 -26.50 8.39 -0.87
N ILE A 350 -25.97 9.07 0.14
CA ILE A 350 -24.75 8.64 0.80
C ILE A 350 -25.10 7.63 1.89
N THR A 351 -24.61 6.40 1.71
CA THR A 351 -24.85 5.23 2.56
C THR A 351 -23.58 4.65 3.17
N VAL A 352 -22.42 5.00 2.60
CA VAL A 352 -21.11 4.44 2.98
C VAL A 352 -20.12 5.56 3.26
N THR A 353 -19.39 5.47 4.38
CA THR A 353 -18.31 6.42 4.73
C THR A 353 -16.99 5.73 5.01
N LEU A 354 -15.90 6.44 4.74
CA LEU A 354 -14.56 5.94 5.02
C LEU A 354 -14.36 5.62 6.52
N PRO A 355 -13.51 4.62 6.83
CA PRO A 355 -13.07 4.38 8.19
C PRO A 355 -12.44 5.63 8.83
N PRO A 356 -12.63 5.84 10.14
CA PRO A 356 -12.04 6.98 10.84
C PRO A 356 -10.51 6.89 10.83
N ALA A 357 -9.86 8.05 10.71
CA ALA A 357 -8.40 8.18 10.73
C ALA A 357 -7.82 7.58 12.03
N GLY A 358 -6.79 6.74 11.92
CA GLY A 358 -6.19 6.07 13.08
C GLY A 358 -7.12 5.09 13.81
N GLY A 359 -8.28 4.76 13.24
CA GLY A 359 -9.13 3.70 13.74
C GLY A 359 -8.56 2.31 13.44
N LYS A 360 -9.07 1.29 14.13
CA LYS A 360 -8.59 -0.10 14.02
C LYS A 360 -8.53 -0.63 12.57
N VAL A 361 -9.53 -0.31 11.75
CA VAL A 361 -9.57 -0.73 10.33
C VAL A 361 -8.42 -0.14 9.51
N GLU A 362 -8.09 1.14 9.72
CA GLU A 362 -6.98 1.81 9.02
C GLU A 362 -5.64 1.26 9.51
N THR A 363 -5.51 1.00 10.82
CA THR A 363 -4.31 0.37 11.39
C THR A 363 -4.10 -1.05 10.87
N ASP A 364 -5.14 -1.89 10.86
CA ASP A 364 -5.08 -3.26 10.34
C ASP A 364 -4.68 -3.25 8.85
N PHE A 365 -5.21 -2.31 8.06
CA PHE A 365 -4.83 -2.11 6.66
C PHE A 365 -3.35 -1.75 6.50
N ILE A 366 -2.82 -0.81 7.30
CA ILE A 366 -1.40 -0.44 7.28
C ILE A 366 -0.53 -1.65 7.66
N THR A 367 -0.93 -2.43 8.65
CA THR A 367 -0.21 -3.64 9.08
C THR A 367 -0.14 -4.68 7.95
N TYR A 368 -1.26 -4.96 7.28
CA TYR A 368 -1.27 -5.89 6.15
C TYR A 368 -0.40 -5.41 4.98
N LEU A 369 -0.42 -4.12 4.68
CA LEU A 369 0.43 -3.53 3.65
C LEU A 369 1.93 -3.67 4.00
N ALA A 370 2.30 -3.40 5.26
CA ALA A 370 3.68 -3.54 5.73
C ALA A 370 4.16 -5.00 5.68
N ILE A 371 3.31 -5.94 6.08
CA ILE A 371 3.61 -7.39 5.98
C ILE A 371 3.76 -7.80 4.51
N ALA A 372 2.87 -7.36 3.62
CA ALA A 372 2.96 -7.65 2.19
C ALA A 372 4.31 -7.24 1.60
N PHE A 373 4.77 -6.02 1.91
CA PHE A 373 6.07 -5.54 1.45
C PHE A 373 7.24 -6.31 2.06
N ALA A 374 7.24 -6.55 3.38
CA ALA A 374 8.31 -7.29 4.03
C ALA A 374 8.44 -8.72 3.48
N LEU A 375 7.32 -9.39 3.20
CA LEU A 375 7.36 -10.72 2.58
C LEU A 375 7.76 -10.66 1.10
N LYS A 376 7.36 -9.61 0.36
CA LYS A 376 7.75 -9.41 -1.04
C LYS A 376 9.24 -9.10 -1.20
N THR A 377 9.83 -8.37 -0.24
CA THR A 377 11.27 -8.11 -0.24
C THR A 377 12.06 -9.41 -0.01
N LEU A 378 11.58 -10.31 0.86
CA LEU A 378 12.15 -11.65 1.06
C LEU A 378 12.04 -12.51 -0.21
N GLU A 379 10.90 -12.49 -0.90
CA GLU A 379 10.74 -13.18 -2.19
C GLU A 379 11.71 -12.64 -3.25
N LEU A 380 11.84 -11.31 -3.36
CA LEU A 380 12.79 -10.70 -4.30
C LEU A 380 14.24 -11.10 -3.98
N LEU A 381 14.62 -11.12 -2.71
CA LEU A 381 15.94 -11.55 -2.28
C LEU A 381 16.18 -13.03 -2.63
N HIS A 382 15.20 -13.91 -2.37
CA HIS A 382 15.28 -15.33 -2.73
C HIS A 382 15.38 -15.54 -4.24
N LEU A 383 14.63 -14.77 -5.03
CA LEU A 383 14.71 -14.76 -6.49
C LEU A 383 16.11 -14.37 -6.95
N LEU A 384 16.66 -13.26 -6.43
CA LEU A 384 18.01 -12.80 -6.76
C LEU A 384 19.06 -13.86 -6.41
N VAL A 385 19.00 -14.44 -5.21
CA VAL A 385 19.93 -15.51 -4.80
C VAL A 385 19.84 -16.69 -5.77
N THR A 386 18.62 -17.16 -6.09
CA THR A 386 18.42 -18.30 -6.99
C THR A 386 18.98 -18.02 -8.39
N GLN A 387 18.74 -16.80 -8.93
CA GLN A 387 19.26 -16.39 -10.23
C GLN A 387 20.78 -16.16 -10.25
N LEU A 388 21.38 -15.77 -9.12
CA LEU A 388 22.82 -15.58 -9.00
C LEU A 388 23.59 -16.89 -8.79
N THR A 389 22.91 -17.97 -8.40
CA THR A 389 23.48 -19.30 -8.22
C THR A 389 23.33 -20.23 -9.43
N VAL A 390 22.76 -19.73 -10.54
CA VAL A 390 22.57 -20.53 -11.76
C VAL A 390 23.92 -20.97 -12.31
N THR A 391 24.06 -22.24 -12.64
CA THR A 391 25.26 -22.74 -13.33
C THR A 391 25.00 -22.76 -14.82
N LEU A 392 25.89 -22.11 -15.59
CA LEU A 392 25.77 -21.98 -17.04
C LEU A 392 27.02 -22.53 -17.70
N PHE A 393 26.83 -23.43 -18.66
CA PHE A 393 27.89 -24.01 -19.47
C PHE A 393 27.61 -23.78 -20.96
N LEU A 394 28.65 -23.43 -21.70
CA LEU A 394 28.60 -23.19 -23.14
C LEU A 394 29.27 -24.37 -23.85
N ILE A 395 28.50 -25.06 -24.70
CA ILE A 395 28.96 -26.21 -25.48
C ILE A 395 29.35 -25.70 -26.86
N ASP A 396 30.64 -25.79 -27.20
CA ASP A 396 31.14 -25.42 -28.53
C ASP A 396 31.19 -26.68 -29.42
N TRP A 397 30.44 -26.65 -30.52
CA TRP A 397 30.33 -27.76 -31.47
C TRP A 397 31.38 -27.73 -32.57
N GLU A 398 32.19 -26.69 -32.65
CA GLU A 398 33.21 -26.55 -33.68
C GLU A 398 34.35 -27.55 -33.47
N LYS A 399 34.75 -28.22 -34.55
CA LYS A 399 35.82 -29.23 -34.53
C LYS A 399 37.11 -28.63 -35.07
N SER A 400 38.25 -29.02 -34.49
CA SER A 400 39.54 -28.66 -35.09
C SER A 400 39.66 -29.27 -36.48
N LYS A 401 40.14 -28.50 -37.45
CA LYS A 401 40.38 -29.02 -38.81
C LYS A 401 41.49 -30.07 -38.75
N GLU A 402 41.30 -31.19 -39.46
CA GLU A 402 42.28 -32.26 -39.52
C GLU A 402 43.67 -31.71 -39.89
N LYS A 403 44.71 -32.32 -39.31
CA LYS A 403 46.10 -31.94 -39.59
C LYS A 403 46.34 -32.07 -41.09
N ASN A 404 46.63 -30.95 -41.75
CA ASN A 404 47.29 -30.99 -43.05
C ASN A 404 48.61 -31.77 -42.91
N SER A 405 49.12 -32.30 -44.02
CA SER A 405 50.38 -33.06 -44.13
C SER A 405 51.64 -32.37 -43.55
N SER A 406 51.54 -31.11 -43.11
CA SER A 406 52.53 -30.33 -42.37
C SER A 406 52.41 -30.36 -40.83
N GLY A 407 51.48 -31.12 -40.25
CA GLY A 407 51.43 -31.41 -38.80
C GLY A 407 50.83 -30.33 -37.90
N GLN A 408 50.48 -29.15 -38.42
CA GLN A 408 49.78 -28.10 -37.67
C GLN A 408 48.26 -28.18 -37.92
N GLY A 409 47.51 -28.67 -36.93
CA GLY A 409 46.05 -28.52 -36.91
C GLY A 409 45.69 -27.08 -36.53
N LYS A 410 44.70 -26.48 -37.20
CA LYS A 410 44.16 -25.18 -36.78
C LYS A 410 43.33 -25.37 -35.51
N ASN A 411 43.72 -24.70 -34.44
CA ASN A 411 42.97 -24.68 -33.18
C ASN A 411 41.62 -23.98 -33.38
N VAL A 412 40.62 -24.40 -32.62
CA VAL A 412 39.27 -23.81 -32.62
C VAL A 412 39.31 -22.41 -32.00
N SER A 413 38.61 -21.46 -32.61
CA SER A 413 38.47 -20.10 -32.10
C SER A 413 37.52 -20.07 -30.89
N VAL A 414 37.93 -19.35 -29.83
CA VAL A 414 37.13 -19.17 -28.60
C VAL A 414 36.15 -17.98 -28.70
N TRP A 415 36.30 -17.13 -29.72
CA TRP A 415 35.54 -15.88 -29.84
C TRP A 415 34.03 -16.08 -29.92
N ARG A 416 33.54 -17.18 -30.52
CA ARG A 416 32.11 -17.51 -30.59
C ARG A 416 31.52 -17.75 -29.20
N THR A 417 32.23 -18.49 -28.35
CA THR A 417 31.84 -18.71 -26.95
C THR A 417 31.83 -17.41 -26.15
N ILE A 418 32.82 -16.53 -26.37
CA ILE A 418 32.87 -15.21 -25.74
C ILE A 418 31.69 -14.34 -26.19
N LEU A 419 31.36 -14.36 -27.48
CA LEU A 419 30.25 -13.60 -28.04
C LEU A 419 28.91 -14.03 -27.42
N VAL A 420 28.64 -15.34 -27.33
CA VAL A 420 27.43 -15.86 -26.67
C VAL A 420 27.41 -15.53 -25.18
N ALA A 421 28.57 -15.58 -24.50
CA ALA A 421 28.66 -15.19 -23.09
C ALA A 421 28.38 -13.70 -22.89
N ASN A 422 28.82 -12.84 -23.80
CA ASN A 422 28.57 -11.40 -23.74
C ASN A 422 27.09 -11.08 -23.91
N GLU A 423 26.44 -11.69 -24.89
CA GLU A 423 25.02 -11.50 -25.13
C GLU A 423 24.18 -12.01 -23.95
N TRP A 424 24.58 -13.13 -23.34
CA TRP A 424 23.97 -13.57 -22.07
C TRP A 424 24.13 -12.53 -20.95
N ASN A 425 25.31 -11.93 -20.83
CA ASN A 425 25.59 -10.89 -19.83
C ASN A 425 24.72 -9.64 -20.05
N GLU A 426 24.40 -9.28 -21.29
CA GLU A 426 23.51 -8.17 -21.61
C GLU A 426 22.05 -8.48 -21.20
N ILE A 427 21.54 -9.66 -21.55
CA ILE A 427 20.12 -10.00 -21.34
C ILE A 427 19.76 -10.30 -19.88
N GLN A 428 20.74 -10.61 -19.02
CA GLN A 428 20.50 -11.08 -17.64
C GLN A 428 19.64 -10.16 -16.75
N ALA A 429 19.70 -8.85 -17.00
CA ALA A 429 18.96 -7.82 -16.26
C ALA A 429 17.96 -7.06 -17.15
N HIS A 430 17.73 -7.57 -18.37
CA HIS A 430 16.72 -7.02 -19.27
C HIS A 430 15.32 -7.30 -18.70
N ARG A 431 14.51 -6.25 -18.60
CA ARG A 431 13.11 -6.31 -18.13
C ARG A 431 12.18 -6.15 -19.31
N LYS A 432 11.04 -6.84 -19.25
CA LYS A 432 9.99 -6.71 -20.27
C LYS A 432 9.30 -5.35 -20.14
N LEU A 433 9.15 -4.85 -18.92
CA LEU A 433 8.65 -3.51 -18.63
C LEU A 433 9.82 -2.52 -18.52
N SER A 434 9.64 -1.31 -19.04
CA SER A 434 10.61 -0.24 -18.83
C SER A 434 10.33 0.46 -17.51
N PRO A 435 11.23 0.38 -16.50
CA PRO A 435 10.99 0.99 -15.19
C PRO A 435 10.89 2.52 -15.27
N LEU A 436 11.64 3.14 -16.19
CA LEU A 436 11.60 4.60 -16.40
C LEU A 436 10.26 5.06 -16.95
N PHE A 437 9.73 4.37 -17.98
CA PHE A 437 8.41 4.70 -18.52
C PHE A 437 7.31 4.46 -17.48
N GLN A 438 7.42 3.38 -16.72
CA GLN A 438 6.50 3.07 -15.63
C GLN A 438 6.42 4.23 -14.62
N LEU A 439 7.57 4.67 -14.10
CA LEU A 439 7.64 5.78 -13.14
C LEU A 439 7.13 7.10 -13.73
N PHE A 440 7.53 7.42 -14.97
CA PHE A 440 7.12 8.64 -15.65
C PHE A 440 5.59 8.73 -15.80
N PHE A 441 4.96 7.69 -16.34
CA PHE A 441 3.51 7.70 -16.56
C PHE A 441 2.72 7.66 -15.26
N VAL A 442 3.16 6.88 -14.25
CA VAL A 442 2.51 6.88 -12.94
C VAL A 442 2.59 8.27 -12.30
N LEU A 443 3.76 8.93 -12.31
CA LEU A 443 3.91 10.27 -11.75
C LEU A 443 3.09 11.31 -12.52
N LEU A 444 3.05 11.23 -13.85
CA LEU A 444 2.22 12.08 -14.70
C LEU A 444 0.73 11.95 -14.34
N LEU A 445 0.23 10.72 -14.19
CA LEU A 445 -1.18 10.48 -13.85
C LEU A 445 -1.51 10.93 -12.42
N LEU A 446 -0.64 10.68 -11.45
CA LEU A 446 -0.90 11.03 -10.05
C LEU A 446 -0.78 12.54 -9.79
N GLU A 447 0.29 13.17 -10.28
CA GLU A 447 0.68 14.54 -9.92
C GLU A 447 0.22 15.57 -10.97
N VAL A 448 0.44 15.31 -12.27
CA VAL A 448 0.15 16.29 -13.34
C VAL A 448 -1.32 16.27 -13.74
N VAL A 449 -1.91 15.08 -13.90
CA VAL A 449 -3.35 14.94 -14.17
C VAL A 449 -4.17 15.26 -12.91
N GLY A 450 -3.59 15.10 -11.71
CA GLY A 450 -4.23 15.47 -10.45
C GLY A 450 -5.06 14.36 -9.81
N LEU A 451 -4.87 13.08 -10.18
CA LEU A 451 -5.58 11.95 -9.55
C LEU A 451 -5.38 11.88 -8.04
N LYS A 452 -4.29 12.45 -7.51
CA LYS A 452 -4.08 12.59 -6.06
C LYS A 452 -5.23 13.29 -5.33
N ASN A 453 -5.92 14.23 -5.98
CA ASN A 453 -6.98 15.02 -5.35
C ASN A 453 -8.23 14.16 -5.07
N ILE A 454 -8.42 13.07 -5.82
CA ILE A 454 -9.48 12.09 -5.54
C ILE A 454 -9.21 11.35 -4.21
N THR A 455 -7.98 11.32 -3.70
CA THR A 455 -7.66 10.61 -2.45
C THR A 455 -8.20 11.30 -1.18
N GLY A 456 -8.77 12.51 -1.32
CA GLY A 456 -9.40 13.26 -0.24
C GLY A 456 -10.57 12.53 0.42
N LYS A 457 -10.75 12.76 1.72
CA LYS A 457 -11.91 12.29 2.53
C LYS A 457 -13.18 13.11 2.27
N ASP A 458 -13.45 13.35 1.00
CA ASP A 458 -14.64 14.04 0.48
C ASP A 458 -15.25 13.24 -0.67
N LEU A 459 -16.41 13.65 -1.19
CA LEU A 459 -17.06 12.97 -2.32
C LEU A 459 -16.72 13.60 -3.67
N ASN A 460 -15.92 14.66 -3.69
CA ASN A 460 -15.53 15.33 -4.93
C ASN A 460 -14.57 14.43 -5.74
N LEU A 461 -14.72 14.52 -7.05
CA LEU A 461 -13.90 13.84 -8.05
C LEU A 461 -13.12 14.84 -8.91
N ASP A 462 -13.07 16.09 -8.47
CA ASP A 462 -12.41 17.16 -9.20
C ASP A 462 -10.90 16.93 -9.18
N LEU A 463 -10.34 16.73 -10.37
CA LEU A 463 -8.91 16.51 -10.55
C LEU A 463 -8.10 17.76 -10.27
N ASN A 464 -8.65 18.93 -10.59
CA ASN A 464 -8.01 20.24 -10.44
C ASN A 464 -8.95 21.19 -9.69
N PRO A 465 -8.96 21.15 -8.35
CA PRO A 465 -9.81 22.03 -7.55
C PRO A 465 -9.38 23.49 -7.72
N ALA A 466 -10.36 24.40 -7.72
CA ALA A 466 -10.12 25.83 -7.89
C ALA A 466 -9.36 26.44 -6.69
N SER A 467 -8.58 27.49 -6.94
CA SER A 467 -7.85 28.20 -5.88
C SER A 467 -8.81 28.74 -4.81
N GLY A 468 -8.60 28.37 -3.55
CA GLY A 468 -9.42 28.82 -2.41
C GLY A 468 -10.58 27.89 -2.03
N THR A 469 -10.73 26.73 -2.69
CA THR A 469 -11.62 25.67 -2.20
C THR A 469 -10.94 24.85 -1.10
N TYR A 470 -11.73 24.40 -0.12
CA TYR A 470 -11.25 23.48 0.91
C TYR A 470 -10.87 22.12 0.28
N ILE A 471 -9.65 21.67 0.54
CA ILE A 471 -9.18 20.33 0.16
C ILE A 471 -9.23 19.46 1.42
N ALA A 472 -10.06 18.43 1.39
CA ALA A 472 -10.18 17.51 2.51
C ALA A 472 -8.86 16.74 2.74
N PRO A 473 -8.54 16.38 4.00
CA PRO A 473 -7.37 15.54 4.27
C PRO A 473 -7.48 14.23 3.50
N TRP A 474 -6.35 13.73 3.01
CA TRP A 474 -6.29 12.48 2.25
C TRP A 474 -6.55 11.26 3.14
N SER A 475 -7.01 10.18 2.52
CA SER A 475 -7.20 8.87 3.14
C SER A 475 -6.08 7.92 2.71
N ILE A 476 -5.46 7.23 3.68
CA ILE A 476 -4.41 6.22 3.41
C ILE A 476 -4.94 5.14 2.45
N ILE A 477 -6.15 4.64 2.70
CA ILE A 477 -6.75 3.56 1.93
C ILE A 477 -7.00 3.99 0.48
N LEU A 478 -7.58 5.18 0.28
CA LEU A 478 -7.84 5.70 -1.07
C LEU A 478 -6.56 6.06 -1.81
N ARG A 479 -5.58 6.63 -1.09
CA ARG A 479 -4.27 7.00 -1.63
C ARG A 479 -3.51 5.77 -2.12
N PHE A 480 -3.47 4.71 -1.32
CA PHE A 480 -2.95 3.41 -1.75
C PHE A 480 -3.72 2.86 -2.95
N GLY A 481 -5.06 2.87 -2.90
CA GLY A 481 -5.91 2.34 -3.96
C GLY A 481 -5.66 2.98 -5.31
N ILE A 482 -5.57 4.32 -5.38
CA ILE A 482 -5.26 5.05 -6.61
C ILE A 482 -3.82 4.77 -7.05
N ALA A 483 -2.85 4.88 -6.14
CA ALA A 483 -1.44 4.66 -6.47
C ALA A 483 -1.20 3.25 -7.05
N ALA A 484 -1.62 2.21 -6.32
CA ALA A 484 -1.45 0.82 -6.74
C ALA A 484 -2.22 0.50 -8.02
N SER A 485 -3.45 1.01 -8.18
CA SER A 485 -4.24 0.81 -9.41
C SER A 485 -3.57 1.46 -10.62
N MET A 486 -2.98 2.66 -10.48
CA MET A 486 -2.26 3.31 -11.58
C MET A 486 -0.98 2.56 -11.94
N TRP A 487 -0.22 2.07 -10.95
CA TRP A 487 0.94 1.21 -11.20
C TRP A 487 0.56 -0.04 -12.01
N LEU A 488 -0.48 -0.77 -11.58
CA LEU A 488 -0.92 -1.97 -12.29
C LEU A 488 -1.49 -1.64 -13.67
N ALA A 489 -2.28 -0.56 -13.81
CA ALA A 489 -2.85 -0.17 -15.09
C ALA A 489 -1.77 0.18 -16.12
N VAL A 490 -0.78 1.00 -15.75
CA VAL A 490 0.35 1.34 -16.64
C VAL A 490 1.16 0.07 -16.96
N GLY A 491 1.40 -0.80 -15.98
CA GLY A 491 2.12 -2.06 -16.19
C GLY A 491 1.40 -2.99 -17.16
N ILE A 492 0.07 -3.15 -17.03
CA ILE A 492 -0.75 -3.95 -17.94
C ILE A 492 -0.71 -3.37 -19.36
N VAL A 493 -0.87 -2.06 -19.51
CA VAL A 493 -0.80 -1.40 -20.83
C VAL A 493 0.57 -1.62 -21.48
N GLN A 494 1.66 -1.52 -20.72
CA GLN A 494 3.01 -1.80 -21.21
C GLN A 494 3.18 -3.27 -21.61
N ILE A 495 2.68 -4.23 -20.82
CA ILE A 495 2.74 -5.67 -21.17
C ILE A 495 1.99 -5.92 -22.47
N LEU A 496 0.77 -5.38 -22.62
CA LEU A 496 -0.03 -5.55 -23.83
C LEU A 496 0.67 -4.93 -25.04
N PHE A 497 1.22 -3.73 -24.91
CA PHE A 497 2.02 -3.09 -25.95
C PHE A 497 3.23 -3.95 -26.34
N PHE A 498 3.95 -4.48 -25.36
CA PHE A 498 5.14 -5.28 -25.62
C PHE A 498 4.81 -6.59 -26.34
N ILE A 499 3.77 -7.30 -25.90
CA ILE A 499 3.34 -8.57 -26.51
C ILE A 499 2.77 -8.38 -27.91
N PHE A 500 1.85 -7.43 -28.10
CA PHE A 500 1.14 -7.30 -29.37
C PHE A 500 1.88 -6.50 -30.42
N ILE A 501 2.76 -5.57 -30.00
CA ILE A 501 3.43 -4.63 -30.89
C ILE A 501 4.94 -4.86 -30.88
N TYR A 502 5.60 -4.76 -29.73
CA TYR A 502 7.07 -4.76 -29.68
C TYR A 502 7.69 -6.09 -30.11
N GLU A 503 7.32 -7.21 -29.46
CA GLU A 503 7.84 -8.55 -29.76
C GLU A 503 7.47 -9.00 -31.19
N ARG A 504 6.32 -8.56 -31.69
CA ARG A 504 5.80 -9.02 -32.99
C ARG A 504 6.39 -8.26 -34.18
N PHE A 505 6.64 -6.95 -34.05
CA PHE A 505 7.03 -6.11 -35.18
C PHE A 505 8.46 -5.57 -35.09
N PHE A 506 9.07 -5.53 -33.91
CA PHE A 506 10.38 -4.91 -33.72
C PHE A 506 11.44 -5.93 -33.32
N GLU A 507 11.36 -6.48 -32.12
CA GLU A 507 12.46 -7.24 -31.54
C GLU A 507 11.98 -8.20 -30.45
N ASP A 508 12.40 -9.47 -30.56
CA ASP A 508 12.30 -10.45 -29.47
C ASP A 508 13.72 -10.87 -29.08
N LYS A 509 14.28 -10.19 -28.07
CA LYS A 509 15.65 -10.44 -27.58
C LYS A 509 15.87 -11.88 -27.11
N ILE A 510 14.84 -12.54 -26.60
CA ILE A 510 14.94 -13.90 -26.05
C ILE A 510 15.07 -14.92 -27.18
N ARG A 511 14.29 -14.76 -28.26
CA ARG A 511 14.41 -15.59 -29.48
C ARG A 511 15.68 -15.29 -30.26
N GLN A 512 16.04 -14.01 -30.40
CA GLN A 512 17.29 -13.61 -31.06
C GLN A 512 18.53 -14.20 -30.38
N PHE A 513 18.51 -14.35 -29.06
CA PHE A 513 19.58 -15.03 -28.34
C PHE A 513 19.67 -16.52 -28.72
N ALA A 514 18.54 -17.22 -28.85
CA ALA A 514 18.52 -18.62 -29.31
C ALA A 514 19.01 -18.75 -30.77
N ASP A 515 18.58 -17.83 -31.64
CA ASP A 515 19.05 -17.75 -33.02
C ASP A 515 20.57 -17.52 -33.08
N LEU A 516 21.09 -16.61 -32.27
CA LEU A 516 22.52 -16.34 -32.18
C LEU A 516 23.33 -17.56 -31.74
N CYS A 517 22.81 -18.35 -30.80
CA CYS A 517 23.43 -19.59 -30.36
C CYS A 517 23.60 -20.55 -31.56
N SER A 518 22.55 -20.69 -32.38
CA SER A 518 22.58 -21.54 -33.58
C SER A 518 23.52 -21.04 -34.68
N LEU A 519 23.59 -19.72 -34.89
CA LEU A 519 24.52 -19.10 -35.83
C LEU A 519 25.98 -19.21 -35.37
N SER A 520 26.21 -19.15 -34.06
CA SER A 520 27.54 -19.24 -33.45
C SER A 520 28.04 -20.67 -33.28
N ASN A 521 27.22 -21.69 -33.58
CA ASN A 521 27.52 -23.11 -33.38
C ASN A 521 27.85 -23.42 -31.89
N VAL A 522 27.20 -22.73 -30.96
CA VAL A 522 27.39 -22.86 -29.51
C VAL A 522 26.03 -23.10 -28.85
N SER A 523 25.89 -24.20 -28.11
CA SER A 523 24.69 -24.46 -27.30
C SER A 523 24.86 -24.00 -25.87
N VAL A 524 23.75 -23.62 -25.23
CA VAL A 524 23.77 -23.13 -23.84
C VAL A 524 23.07 -24.14 -22.94
N PHE A 525 23.79 -24.61 -21.94
CA PHE A 525 23.27 -25.54 -20.93
C PHE A 525 23.18 -24.82 -19.59
N ILE A 526 21.97 -24.61 -19.09
CA ILE A 526 21.67 -23.81 -17.90
C ILE A 526 21.10 -24.75 -16.86
N LEU A 527 21.64 -24.79 -15.65
CA LEU A 527 21.04 -25.50 -14.52
C LEU A 527 20.68 -24.50 -13.43
N THR A 528 19.39 -24.39 -13.14
CA THR A 528 18.85 -23.56 -12.04
C THR A 528 18.83 -24.32 -10.72
N HIS A 529 18.68 -25.65 -10.79
CA HIS A 529 18.77 -26.58 -9.67
C HIS A 529 19.72 -27.72 -10.01
N LYS A 530 19.97 -28.62 -9.07
CA LYS A 530 20.96 -29.70 -9.24
C LYS A 530 20.68 -30.56 -10.48
N CYS A 531 19.42 -30.98 -10.68
CA CYS A 531 19.03 -31.88 -11.77
C CYS A 531 18.04 -31.22 -12.75
N TYR A 532 17.76 -29.91 -12.61
CA TYR A 532 16.79 -29.21 -13.44
C TYR A 532 17.36 -27.91 -14.02
N GLY A 533 16.98 -27.62 -15.25
CA GLY A 533 17.36 -26.40 -15.93
C GLY A 533 16.81 -26.29 -17.33
N TYR A 534 17.58 -25.68 -18.22
CA TYR A 534 17.21 -25.38 -19.60
C TYR A 534 18.38 -25.68 -20.53
N TYR A 535 18.06 -26.13 -21.74
CA TYR A 535 19.00 -26.34 -22.82
C TYR A 535 18.55 -25.57 -24.05
N ILE A 536 19.43 -24.74 -24.57
CA ILE A 536 19.26 -24.02 -25.84
C ILE A 536 20.15 -24.70 -26.85
N HIS A 537 19.53 -25.37 -27.81
CA HIS A 537 20.19 -26.00 -28.91
C HIS A 537 20.69 -24.95 -29.90
N GLY A 538 22.01 -24.92 -30.06
CA GLY A 538 22.71 -23.96 -30.92
C GLY A 538 23.71 -24.64 -31.85
N ARG A 539 23.47 -25.90 -32.24
CA ARG A 539 24.30 -26.56 -33.25
C ARG A 539 23.92 -25.99 -34.62
N SER A 540 24.90 -25.46 -35.33
CA SER A 540 24.66 -24.91 -36.67
C SER A 540 24.30 -26.03 -37.64
N VAL A 541 23.30 -25.80 -38.49
CA VAL A 541 22.88 -26.73 -39.55
C VAL A 541 23.98 -26.94 -40.60
N HIS A 542 24.87 -25.95 -40.76
CA HIS A 542 26.01 -25.97 -41.68
C HIS A 542 27.27 -26.60 -41.05
N GLY A 543 27.25 -26.88 -39.75
CA GLY A 543 28.32 -27.55 -39.01
C GLY A 543 29.58 -26.71 -38.74
N GLN A 544 29.68 -25.51 -39.31
CA GLN A 544 30.77 -24.54 -39.07
C GLN A 544 30.19 -23.13 -38.94
N ALA A 545 30.68 -22.36 -37.98
CA ALA A 545 30.29 -20.96 -37.79
C ALA A 545 31.39 -19.95 -38.15
N ASP A 546 32.67 -20.31 -38.02
CA ASP A 546 33.80 -19.44 -38.35
C ASP A 546 34.08 -19.44 -39.87
N VAL A 547 33.20 -18.78 -40.63
CA VAL A 547 33.26 -18.69 -42.09
C VAL A 547 33.41 -17.26 -42.58
N ASN A 548 33.84 -17.09 -43.84
CA ASN A 548 33.91 -15.78 -44.48
C ASN A 548 32.50 -15.19 -44.70
N MET A 549 32.41 -13.87 -44.84
CA MET A 549 31.14 -13.14 -45.03
C MET A 549 30.29 -13.69 -46.19
N GLU A 550 30.93 -14.01 -47.32
CA GLU A 550 30.24 -14.57 -48.49
C GLU A 550 29.59 -15.93 -48.18
N THR A 551 30.31 -16.80 -47.48
CA THR A 551 29.79 -18.11 -47.07
C THR A 551 28.65 -17.97 -46.06
N LEU A 552 28.78 -17.04 -45.10
CA LEU A 552 27.72 -16.75 -44.12
C LEU A 552 26.43 -16.31 -44.82
N LEU A 553 26.51 -15.37 -45.76
CA LEU A 553 25.35 -14.92 -46.53
C LEU A 553 24.74 -16.05 -47.37
N SER A 554 25.58 -16.87 -48.01
CA SER A 554 25.09 -18.02 -48.78
C SER A 554 24.38 -19.06 -47.91
N ASN A 555 24.80 -19.21 -46.66
CA ASN A 555 24.19 -20.11 -45.69
C ASN A 555 22.84 -19.58 -45.22
N LEU A 556 22.74 -18.27 -44.95
CA LEU A 556 21.48 -17.61 -44.60
C LEU A 556 20.47 -17.68 -45.76
N GLN A 557 20.91 -17.50 -47.01
CA GLN A 557 20.05 -17.66 -48.18
C GLN A 557 19.50 -19.08 -48.31
N LYS A 558 20.33 -20.10 -48.08
CA LYS A 558 19.87 -21.50 -48.10
C LYS A 558 18.85 -21.81 -46.99
N GLU A 559 18.97 -21.16 -45.84
CA GLU A 559 17.98 -21.29 -44.76
C GLU A 559 16.66 -20.61 -45.14
N GLU A 560 16.71 -19.41 -45.72
CA GLU A 560 15.52 -18.69 -46.23
C GLU A 560 14.79 -19.49 -47.33
N GLU A 561 15.55 -20.11 -48.24
CA GLU A 561 15.02 -20.96 -49.31
C GLU A 561 14.61 -22.37 -48.83
N ASN A 562 14.73 -22.68 -47.53
CA ASN A 562 14.47 -24.01 -46.95
C ASN A 562 15.25 -25.16 -47.61
N LEU A 563 16.47 -24.88 -48.09
CA LEU A 563 17.38 -25.86 -48.70
C LEU A 563 18.26 -26.58 -47.67
N CYS A 564 18.02 -26.35 -46.38
CA CYS A 564 18.76 -26.94 -45.26
C CYS A 564 17.80 -27.52 -44.22
N PRO A 565 18.27 -28.47 -43.37
CA PRO A 565 17.49 -28.94 -42.23
C PRO A 565 17.11 -27.77 -41.31
N LEU A 566 15.99 -27.91 -40.60
CA LEU A 566 15.56 -26.95 -39.58
C LEU A 566 16.54 -26.94 -38.38
N ARG A 567 16.54 -25.85 -37.62
CA ARG A 567 17.55 -25.59 -36.58
C ARG A 567 17.30 -26.31 -35.24
N GLY A 568 16.22 -27.07 -35.11
CA GLY A 568 15.86 -27.75 -33.87
C GLY A 568 16.70 -28.99 -33.57
N LEU A 569 16.56 -29.51 -32.34
CA LEU A 569 17.29 -30.70 -31.88
C LEU A 569 16.82 -31.99 -32.57
N GLU A 570 15.51 -32.13 -32.77
CA GLU A 570 14.92 -33.27 -33.47
C GLU A 570 14.88 -33.06 -34.99
N PRO A 571 15.04 -34.12 -35.79
CA PRO A 571 15.00 -34.01 -37.25
C PRO A 571 13.64 -33.45 -37.70
N ASN A 572 13.66 -32.40 -38.53
CA ASN A 572 12.50 -31.68 -39.03
C ASN A 572 11.71 -30.86 -37.98
N SER A 573 12.32 -30.55 -36.83
CA SER A 573 11.77 -29.60 -35.86
C SER A 573 12.54 -28.28 -35.88
N ASP A 574 11.85 -27.17 -35.61
CA ASP A 574 12.48 -25.85 -35.43
C ASP A 574 12.63 -25.48 -33.94
N ASN A 575 12.26 -26.39 -33.03
CA ASN A 575 12.33 -26.14 -31.59
C ASN A 575 13.77 -26.23 -31.10
N GLN A 576 14.32 -25.09 -30.69
CA GLN A 576 15.68 -24.97 -30.17
C GLN A 576 15.73 -24.95 -28.63
N MET A 577 14.62 -24.66 -27.95
CA MET A 577 14.59 -24.45 -26.51
C MET A 577 13.96 -25.64 -25.81
N PHE A 578 14.61 -26.11 -24.75
CA PHE A 578 14.16 -27.26 -23.97
C PHE A 578 14.30 -27.01 -22.47
N GLU A 579 13.35 -27.47 -21.67
CA GLU A 579 13.53 -27.63 -20.23
C GLU A 579 14.10 -29.01 -19.95
N VAL A 580 15.17 -29.07 -19.16
CA VAL A 580 15.92 -30.31 -18.95
C VAL A 580 15.75 -30.77 -17.52
N LEU A 581 15.36 -32.03 -17.37
CA LEU A 581 15.36 -32.75 -16.10
C LEU A 581 16.31 -33.95 -16.22
N LEU A 582 17.49 -33.82 -15.64
CA LEU A 582 18.59 -34.79 -15.70
C LEU A 582 18.37 -35.96 -14.75
N SER A 583 18.84 -37.14 -15.14
CA SER A 583 19.00 -38.27 -14.22
C SER A 583 20.19 -38.06 -13.28
N ASP A 584 20.13 -38.66 -12.09
CA ASP A 584 21.18 -38.52 -11.08
C ASP A 584 22.55 -38.99 -11.59
N ARG A 585 22.58 -40.01 -12.45
CA ARG A 585 23.82 -40.53 -13.07
C ARG A 585 24.54 -39.49 -13.92
N VAL A 586 23.81 -38.78 -14.78
CA VAL A 586 24.38 -37.70 -15.63
C VAL A 586 24.94 -36.61 -14.75
N ARG A 587 24.22 -36.27 -13.68
CA ARG A 587 24.63 -35.23 -12.75
C ARG A 587 25.87 -35.60 -11.95
N GLU A 588 25.99 -36.83 -11.48
CA GLU A 588 27.19 -37.32 -10.78
C GLU A 588 28.43 -37.26 -11.67
N GLN A 589 28.30 -37.60 -12.96
CA GLN A 589 29.40 -37.49 -13.91
C GLN A 589 29.78 -36.02 -14.15
N TYR A 590 28.80 -35.13 -14.27
CA TYR A 590 29.05 -33.69 -14.36
C TYR A 590 29.82 -33.17 -13.14
N GLU A 591 29.40 -33.56 -11.93
CA GLU A 591 30.06 -33.14 -10.68
C GLU A 591 31.50 -33.67 -10.57
N LYS A 592 31.73 -34.95 -10.91
CA LYS A 592 33.08 -35.54 -10.96
C LYS A 592 34.03 -34.81 -11.91
N ILE A 593 33.54 -34.35 -13.05
CA ILE A 593 34.36 -33.58 -14.00
C ILE A 593 34.70 -32.20 -13.43
N MET A 594 33.79 -31.58 -12.67
CA MET A 594 33.96 -30.24 -12.12
C MET A 594 34.73 -30.19 -10.78
N GLU A 595 34.75 -31.29 -10.02
CA GLU A 595 35.39 -31.44 -8.71
C GLU A 595 36.85 -30.92 -8.65
N PRO A 596 37.74 -31.22 -9.62
CA PRO A 596 39.13 -30.74 -9.58
C PRO A 596 39.26 -29.21 -9.61
N LEU A 597 38.29 -28.49 -10.19
CA LEU A 597 38.29 -27.02 -10.19
C LEU A 597 37.90 -26.45 -8.84
N GLN A 598 36.99 -27.13 -8.13
CA GLN A 598 36.56 -26.73 -6.80
C GLN A 598 37.72 -26.89 -5.80
N GLU A 599 38.44 -28.01 -5.84
CA GLU A 599 39.59 -28.26 -4.95
C GLU A 599 40.75 -27.28 -5.16
N VAL A 600 41.09 -26.96 -6.42
CA VAL A 600 42.21 -26.03 -6.70
C VAL A 600 41.84 -24.59 -6.34
N SER A 601 40.58 -24.18 -6.49
CA SER A 601 40.11 -22.86 -6.06
C SER A 601 40.22 -22.65 -4.53
N MET A 602 40.01 -23.72 -3.75
CA MET A 602 40.19 -23.71 -2.29
C MET A 602 41.68 -23.60 -1.91
N ARG A 603 42.57 -24.25 -2.66
CA ARG A 603 44.03 -24.19 -2.44
C ARG A 603 44.64 -22.85 -2.87
N GLN A 604 44.08 -22.17 -3.87
CA GLN A 604 44.54 -20.83 -4.30
C GLN A 604 44.31 -19.73 -3.26
N LYS A 605 43.30 -19.85 -2.38
CA LYS A 605 43.16 -18.94 -1.24
C LYS A 605 44.34 -19.04 -0.25
N ALA A 606 45.17 -20.09 -0.35
CA ALA A 606 46.31 -20.35 0.52
C ALA A 606 47.69 -20.25 -0.19
N GLY A 607 47.77 -20.00 -1.50
CA GLY A 607 49.04 -19.98 -2.24
C GLY A 607 49.01 -19.25 -3.59
N ASN A 608 50.14 -18.61 -3.95
CA ASN A 608 50.26 -17.62 -5.02
C ASN A 608 50.72 -18.21 -6.39
N GLU A 609 50.27 -19.42 -6.77
CA GLU A 609 50.64 -20.03 -8.06
C GLU A 609 49.47 -20.01 -9.06
N LYS A 610 49.63 -19.24 -10.16
CA LYS A 610 48.58 -19.01 -11.20
C LYS A 610 48.65 -19.98 -12.39
N ASN A 611 49.82 -20.52 -12.74
CA ASN A 611 50.01 -21.32 -13.96
C ASN A 611 49.35 -22.71 -13.99
N PRO A 612 49.39 -23.54 -12.91
CA PRO A 612 48.76 -24.86 -12.96
C PRO A 612 47.23 -24.81 -12.98
N PHE A 613 46.63 -23.73 -12.45
CA PHE A 613 45.17 -23.56 -12.42
C PHE A 613 44.57 -23.30 -13.81
N ILE A 614 45.24 -22.48 -14.64
CA ILE A 614 44.78 -22.18 -16.00
C ILE A 614 44.76 -23.47 -16.84
N GLN A 615 45.81 -24.28 -16.76
CA GLN A 615 45.87 -25.56 -17.47
C GLN A 615 44.76 -26.51 -17.02
N GLN A 616 44.47 -26.57 -15.72
CA GLN A 616 43.39 -27.38 -15.18
C GLN A 616 41.99 -26.88 -15.61
N ARG A 617 41.75 -25.56 -15.66
CA ARG A 617 40.52 -24.95 -16.20
C ARG A 617 40.29 -25.36 -17.65
N VAL A 618 41.29 -25.20 -18.49
CA VAL A 618 41.21 -25.55 -19.92
C VAL A 618 40.95 -27.05 -20.11
N LYS A 619 41.67 -27.92 -19.39
CA LYS A 619 41.45 -29.37 -19.47
C LYS A 619 40.04 -29.78 -19.05
N THR A 620 39.53 -29.17 -17.98
CA THR A 620 38.18 -29.44 -17.47
C THR A 620 37.12 -28.99 -18.46
N TYR A 621 37.27 -27.80 -19.04
CA TYR A 621 36.39 -27.29 -20.10
C TYR A 621 36.27 -28.27 -21.27
N TYR A 622 37.40 -28.73 -21.84
CA TYR A 622 37.36 -29.66 -22.98
C TYR A 622 36.79 -31.03 -22.60
N THR A 623 37.06 -31.52 -21.39
CA THR A 623 36.50 -32.79 -20.90
C THR A 623 34.98 -32.69 -20.75
N LEU A 624 34.50 -31.57 -20.19
CA LEU A 624 33.07 -31.31 -20.00
C LEU A 624 32.35 -31.08 -21.33
N ASN A 625 32.96 -30.31 -22.24
CA ASN A 625 32.42 -30.09 -23.59
C ASN A 625 32.24 -31.43 -24.31
N ARG A 626 33.27 -32.28 -24.30
CA ARG A 626 33.20 -33.62 -24.93
C ARG A 626 32.12 -34.48 -24.29
N PHE A 627 31.99 -34.48 -22.96
CA PHE A 627 30.97 -35.24 -22.26
C PHE A 627 29.56 -34.79 -22.65
N LEU A 628 29.27 -33.48 -22.59
CA LEU A 628 27.95 -32.94 -22.90
C LEU A 628 27.59 -33.07 -24.38
N SER A 629 28.53 -32.84 -25.31
CA SER A 629 28.31 -33.09 -26.74
C SER A 629 27.97 -34.57 -26.99
N SER A 630 28.71 -35.50 -26.36
CA SER A 630 28.46 -36.94 -26.51
C SER A 630 27.13 -37.37 -25.86
N PHE A 631 26.72 -36.71 -24.77
CA PHE A 631 25.42 -36.92 -24.15
C PHE A 631 24.27 -36.49 -25.06
N VAL A 632 24.36 -35.30 -25.67
CA VAL A 632 23.35 -34.80 -26.62
C VAL A 632 23.30 -35.66 -27.90
N ASP A 633 24.43 -36.18 -28.37
CA ASP A 633 24.52 -37.10 -29.53
C ASP A 633 24.09 -38.55 -29.21
N HIS A 634 23.46 -38.82 -28.05
CA HIS A 634 22.99 -40.15 -27.62
C HIS A 634 24.09 -41.24 -27.57
N VAL A 635 25.37 -40.86 -27.36
CA VAL A 635 26.49 -41.82 -27.35
C VAL A 635 26.42 -42.76 -26.14
N TYR A 636 25.91 -42.28 -25.01
CA TYR A 636 25.83 -43.03 -23.76
C TYR A 636 24.45 -43.68 -23.59
N LYS A 637 24.29 -44.94 -23.99
CA LYS A 637 23.02 -45.68 -23.86
C LYS A 637 22.48 -45.76 -22.42
N ASP A 638 23.37 -45.81 -21.44
CA ASP A 638 23.02 -45.93 -20.01
C ASP A 638 22.68 -44.57 -19.35
N MET A 639 22.89 -43.47 -20.07
CA MET A 639 22.67 -42.09 -19.65
C MET A 639 21.94 -41.33 -20.76
N ASP A 640 20.94 -41.98 -21.35
CA ASP A 640 20.20 -41.47 -22.50
C ASP A 640 19.11 -40.47 -22.08
N TYR A 641 18.58 -39.69 -23.05
CA TYR A 641 17.47 -38.75 -22.81
C TYR A 641 16.32 -38.97 -23.79
N ILE A 642 15.12 -38.51 -23.39
CA ILE A 642 13.91 -38.54 -24.22
C ILE A 642 13.38 -37.12 -24.35
N VAL A 643 13.06 -36.72 -25.59
CA VAL A 643 12.32 -35.50 -25.89
C VAL A 643 10.82 -35.78 -25.78
N LYS A 644 10.08 -34.97 -25.02
CA LYS A 644 8.63 -35.10 -24.87
C LYS A 644 7.97 -33.77 -24.50
N ASP A 645 6.69 -33.61 -24.78
CA ASP A 645 5.95 -32.43 -24.34
C ASP A 645 5.50 -32.56 -22.87
N LYS A 646 5.38 -31.43 -22.16
CA LYS A 646 4.72 -31.40 -20.84
C LYS A 646 3.22 -31.62 -21.00
N LEU A 647 2.62 -32.38 -20.08
CA LEU A 647 1.15 -32.48 -20.01
C LEU A 647 0.54 -31.09 -19.71
N PHE A 648 -0.71 -30.87 -20.12
CA PHE A 648 -1.38 -29.58 -19.94
C PHE A 648 -1.34 -29.07 -18.47
N LEU A 649 -1.61 -29.95 -17.50
CA LEU A 649 -1.56 -29.60 -16.08
C LEU A 649 -0.13 -29.36 -15.58
N GLU A 650 0.85 -30.13 -16.08
CA GLU A 650 2.28 -29.90 -15.78
C GLU A 650 2.74 -28.54 -16.33
N SER A 651 2.24 -28.18 -17.52
CA SER A 651 2.54 -26.92 -18.19
C SER A 651 1.95 -25.71 -17.46
N ILE A 652 0.71 -25.79 -16.96
CA ILE A 652 0.05 -24.70 -16.22
C ILE A 652 0.61 -24.53 -14.81
N ALA A 653 0.70 -25.63 -14.06
CA ALA A 653 1.13 -25.58 -12.66
C ALA A 653 2.66 -25.43 -12.51
N ASP A 654 3.40 -25.64 -13.61
CA ASP A 654 4.86 -25.75 -13.60
C ASP A 654 5.39 -26.80 -12.62
N ILE A 655 4.81 -28.00 -12.72
CA ILE A 655 5.15 -29.15 -11.88
C ILE A 655 5.44 -30.33 -12.79
N GLU A 656 6.51 -31.08 -12.50
CA GLU A 656 6.81 -32.34 -13.16
C GLU A 656 6.21 -33.50 -12.34
N PHE A 657 5.24 -34.24 -12.91
CA PHE A 657 4.65 -35.40 -12.23
C PHE A 657 5.56 -36.63 -12.28
N GLN A 658 6.39 -36.76 -13.31
CA GLN A 658 7.30 -37.88 -13.53
C GLN A 658 8.73 -37.60 -13.04
N GLN A 659 9.38 -38.59 -12.41
CA GLN A 659 10.78 -38.53 -12.00
C GLN A 659 11.68 -39.25 -13.02
N PRO A 660 12.86 -38.70 -13.36
CA PRO A 660 13.80 -39.29 -14.33
C PRO A 660 14.64 -40.40 -13.66
N ILE A 661 14.07 -41.59 -13.49
CA ILE A 661 14.75 -42.70 -12.80
C ILE A 661 15.87 -43.29 -13.67
N GLU A 662 15.59 -43.55 -14.96
CA GLU A 662 16.54 -44.22 -15.86
C GLU A 662 17.08 -43.30 -16.96
N LYS A 663 16.24 -42.41 -17.50
CA LYS A 663 16.58 -41.49 -18.59
C LYS A 663 16.28 -40.06 -18.22
N SER A 664 17.05 -39.13 -18.78
CA SER A 664 16.78 -37.69 -18.64
C SER A 664 15.61 -37.26 -19.53
N PHE A 665 14.90 -36.21 -19.16
CA PHE A 665 13.79 -35.67 -19.95
C PHE A 665 14.11 -34.29 -20.49
N PHE A 666 13.86 -34.10 -21.78
CA PHE A 666 13.95 -32.82 -22.48
C PHE A 666 12.52 -32.43 -22.86
N TYR A 667 11.98 -31.42 -22.18
CA TYR A 667 10.67 -30.89 -22.49
C TYR A 667 10.80 -29.77 -23.52
N THR A 668 10.07 -29.87 -24.63
CA THR A 668 9.94 -28.79 -25.62
C THR A 668 9.43 -27.50 -24.97
N ASP A 669 10.07 -26.37 -25.27
CA ASP A 669 9.76 -25.07 -24.68
C ASP A 669 9.46 -24.00 -25.75
N ASP A 670 8.21 -23.94 -26.19
CA ASP A 670 7.75 -22.94 -27.17
C ASP A 670 7.61 -21.52 -26.58
N ARG A 671 7.64 -21.39 -25.25
CA ARG A 671 7.37 -20.12 -24.54
C ARG A 671 8.63 -19.46 -23.97
N SER A 672 9.81 -19.97 -24.31
CA SER A 672 11.09 -19.45 -23.83
C SER A 672 11.13 -19.31 -22.31
N ARG A 673 10.68 -20.34 -21.58
CA ARG A 673 10.64 -20.42 -20.12
C ARG A 673 12.02 -20.29 -19.48
N PHE A 674 13.11 -20.52 -20.22
CA PHE A 674 14.46 -20.22 -19.75
C PHE A 674 14.61 -18.75 -19.30
N SER A 675 13.80 -17.83 -19.84
CA SER A 675 13.74 -16.43 -19.42
C SER A 675 13.45 -16.23 -17.91
N ARG A 676 12.93 -17.24 -17.21
CA ARG A 676 12.79 -17.25 -15.72
C ARG A 676 14.13 -17.21 -14.98
N THR A 677 15.22 -17.58 -15.64
CA THR A 677 16.59 -17.38 -15.12
C THR A 677 17.04 -15.91 -15.16
N LEU A 678 16.30 -15.08 -15.90
CA LEU A 678 16.54 -13.66 -16.11
C LEU A 678 15.45 -12.83 -15.42
N PHE A 679 15.64 -11.51 -15.36
CA PHE A 679 14.57 -10.60 -14.92
C PHE A 679 13.34 -10.65 -15.81
N TYR A 680 13.54 -10.86 -17.10
CA TYR A 680 12.49 -10.96 -18.11
C TYR A 680 11.33 -11.90 -17.73
N GLY A 681 11.64 -13.11 -17.25
CA GLY A 681 10.62 -14.10 -16.88
C GLY A 681 9.96 -13.88 -15.52
N ASN A 682 10.39 -12.90 -14.72
CA ASN A 682 9.91 -12.64 -13.36
C ASN A 682 9.32 -11.23 -13.18
N GLU A 683 8.82 -10.65 -14.28
CA GLU A 683 8.35 -9.27 -14.33
C GLU A 683 7.22 -8.99 -13.33
N LEU A 684 6.30 -9.94 -13.09
CA LEU A 684 5.22 -9.77 -12.12
C LEU A 684 5.75 -9.55 -10.70
N THR A 685 6.74 -10.33 -10.26
CA THR A 685 7.34 -10.18 -8.93
C THR A 685 8.06 -8.84 -8.79
N LEU A 686 8.78 -8.40 -9.84
CA LEU A 686 9.44 -7.09 -9.88
C LEU A 686 8.42 -5.94 -9.86
N LEU A 687 7.36 -6.00 -10.67
CA LEU A 687 6.32 -4.97 -10.72
C LEU A 687 5.57 -4.84 -9.39
N LEU A 688 5.22 -5.96 -8.76
CA LEU A 688 4.55 -5.96 -7.46
C LEU A 688 5.44 -5.42 -6.34
N PHE A 689 6.73 -5.78 -6.35
CA PHE A 689 7.71 -5.20 -5.43
C PHE A 689 7.82 -3.69 -5.62
N ASP A 690 7.98 -3.22 -6.86
CA ASP A 690 8.09 -1.79 -7.19
C ASP A 690 6.83 -1.02 -6.76
N THR A 691 5.65 -1.60 -6.96
CA THR A 691 4.35 -1.03 -6.56
C THR A 691 4.26 -0.91 -5.04
N LEU A 692 4.60 -1.97 -4.29
CA LEU A 692 4.58 -1.98 -2.82
C LEU A 692 5.61 -1.00 -2.24
N LEU A 693 6.81 -0.95 -2.80
CA LEU A 693 7.86 -0.01 -2.41
C LEU A 693 7.40 1.43 -2.58
N PHE A 694 6.87 1.77 -3.77
CA PHE A 694 6.33 3.09 -4.04
C PHE A 694 5.25 3.47 -3.03
N CYS A 695 4.31 2.57 -2.77
CA CYS A 695 3.19 2.82 -1.87
C CYS A 695 3.61 2.99 -0.41
N ILE A 696 4.59 2.23 0.08
CA ILE A 696 5.09 2.37 1.46
C ILE A 696 5.91 3.64 1.64
N VAL A 697 6.73 3.99 0.66
CA VAL A 697 7.46 5.26 0.71
C VAL A 697 6.48 6.42 0.66
N ASP A 698 5.44 6.35 -0.18
CA ASP A 698 4.37 7.36 -0.20
C ASP A 698 3.61 7.43 1.13
N LEU A 699 3.34 6.29 1.78
CA LEU A 699 2.70 6.27 3.09
C LEU A 699 3.53 7.00 4.17
N GLY A 700 4.85 6.80 4.16
CA GLY A 700 5.76 7.44 5.11
C GLY A 700 6.07 8.91 4.81
N THR A 701 6.20 9.27 3.52
CA THR A 701 6.63 10.60 3.09
C THR A 701 5.49 11.53 2.70
N GLN A 702 4.32 10.96 2.39
CA GLN A 702 3.14 11.65 1.88
C GLN A 702 3.41 12.45 0.60
N ASN A 703 4.40 12.02 -0.19
CA ASN A 703 4.85 12.71 -1.39
C ASN A 703 5.17 11.71 -2.52
N PHE A 704 4.37 11.75 -3.59
CA PHE A 704 4.55 10.88 -4.75
C PHE A 704 5.87 11.11 -5.51
N VAL A 705 6.37 12.35 -5.54
CA VAL A 705 7.65 12.67 -6.20
C VAL A 705 8.79 12.01 -5.45
N LEU A 706 8.82 12.14 -4.12
CA LEU A 706 9.85 11.51 -3.30
C LEU A 706 9.75 9.97 -3.36
N ALA A 707 8.53 9.42 -3.34
CA ALA A 707 8.29 7.99 -3.55
C ALA A 707 8.83 7.50 -4.91
N THR A 708 8.66 8.28 -5.97
CA THR A 708 9.19 7.98 -7.32
C THR A 708 10.72 7.94 -7.30
N ILE A 709 11.38 8.93 -6.70
CA ILE A 709 12.85 9.03 -6.64
C ILE A 709 13.44 7.85 -5.86
N ILE A 710 12.87 7.53 -4.69
CA ILE A 710 13.35 6.42 -3.86
C ILE A 710 13.13 5.08 -4.58
N THR A 711 11.95 4.88 -5.19
CA THR A 711 11.65 3.66 -5.96
C THR A 711 12.65 3.50 -7.13
N PHE A 712 12.94 4.57 -7.86
CA PHE A 712 13.95 4.57 -8.91
C PHE A 712 15.35 4.19 -8.40
N ALA A 713 15.78 4.77 -7.27
CA ALA A 713 17.07 4.48 -6.68
C ALA A 713 17.19 2.99 -6.30
N VAL A 714 16.15 2.42 -5.69
CA VAL A 714 16.13 0.99 -5.33
C VAL A 714 16.11 0.11 -6.57
N GLN A 715 15.33 0.44 -7.60
CA GLN A 715 15.34 -0.29 -8.88
C GLN A 715 16.74 -0.31 -9.52
N MET A 716 17.46 0.82 -9.50
CA MET A 716 18.83 0.90 -9.99
C MET A 716 19.78 0.05 -9.16
N ILE A 717 19.67 0.07 -7.82
CA ILE A 717 20.49 -0.78 -6.94
C ILE A 717 20.25 -2.26 -7.24
N VAL A 718 19.00 -2.70 -7.34
CA VAL A 718 18.66 -4.11 -7.65
C VAL A 718 19.24 -4.52 -9.01
N ARG A 719 19.15 -3.66 -10.03
CA ARG A 719 19.75 -3.89 -11.35
C ARG A 719 21.28 -3.99 -11.27
N LEU A 720 21.94 -3.07 -10.56
CA LEU A 720 23.39 -3.05 -10.40
C LEU A 720 23.89 -4.29 -9.68
N LEU A 721 23.22 -4.71 -8.60
CA LEU A 721 23.55 -5.94 -7.88
C LEU A 721 23.43 -7.16 -8.80
N ARG A 722 22.36 -7.25 -9.60
CA ARG A 722 22.18 -8.35 -10.57
C ARG A 722 23.29 -8.37 -11.61
N LEU A 723 23.61 -7.23 -12.23
CA LEU A 723 24.66 -7.15 -13.25
C LEU A 723 26.04 -7.51 -12.68
N TYR A 724 26.39 -6.94 -11.52
CA TYR A 724 27.70 -7.15 -10.90
C TYR A 724 27.92 -8.60 -10.48
N PHE A 725 26.99 -9.17 -9.69
CA PHE A 725 27.13 -10.54 -9.21
C PHE A 725 26.86 -11.57 -10.33
N GLY A 726 25.97 -11.25 -11.28
CA GLY A 726 25.68 -12.09 -12.43
C GLY A 726 26.88 -12.22 -13.36
N LYS A 727 27.56 -11.11 -13.69
CA LYS A 727 28.82 -11.09 -14.44
C LYS A 727 29.89 -11.96 -13.81
N LYS A 728 30.08 -11.83 -12.48
CA LYS A 728 31.06 -12.63 -11.72
C LYS A 728 30.72 -14.12 -11.73
N ASN A 729 29.45 -14.47 -11.54
CA ASN A 729 29.01 -15.86 -11.61
C ASN A 729 29.20 -16.42 -13.03
N LEU A 730 28.80 -15.67 -14.06
CA LEU A 730 28.95 -16.06 -15.46
C LEU A 730 30.41 -16.36 -15.83
N SER A 731 31.34 -15.47 -15.47
CA SER A 731 32.79 -15.69 -15.69
C SER A 731 33.31 -16.95 -14.98
N THR A 732 32.82 -17.20 -13.76
CA THR A 732 33.23 -18.37 -12.98
C THR A 732 32.74 -19.66 -13.64
N GLN A 733 31.47 -19.70 -14.06
CA GLN A 733 30.81 -20.89 -14.59
C GLN A 733 31.20 -21.20 -16.04
N THR A 734 31.26 -20.19 -16.91
CA THR A 734 31.63 -20.35 -18.33
C THR A 734 33.13 -20.46 -18.55
N MET A 735 33.94 -20.19 -17.52
CA MET A 735 35.40 -20.10 -17.60
C MET A 735 35.93 -19.01 -18.55
N VAL A 736 35.05 -18.09 -18.99
CA VAL A 736 35.42 -16.89 -19.74
C VAL A 736 35.90 -15.82 -18.76
N GLU A 737 37.03 -15.17 -19.05
CA GLU A 737 37.57 -14.11 -18.18
C GLU A 737 36.64 -12.88 -18.15
N GLU A 738 36.51 -12.26 -16.98
CA GLU A 738 35.58 -11.15 -16.72
C GLU A 738 35.81 -9.93 -17.63
N ILE A 739 37.03 -9.73 -18.11
CA ILE A 739 37.42 -8.62 -19.01
C ILE A 739 36.68 -8.69 -20.35
N PHE A 740 36.32 -9.90 -20.80
CA PHE A 740 35.61 -10.08 -22.07
C PHE A 740 34.12 -9.82 -21.95
N LEU A 741 33.56 -9.92 -20.75
CA LEU A 741 32.14 -9.68 -20.45
C LEU A 741 31.91 -8.16 -20.36
N ILE A 742 31.25 -7.59 -21.37
CA ILE A 742 30.99 -6.14 -21.46
C ILE A 742 29.65 -5.82 -20.80
#